data_AF-A0AAU7WEP3-F1
#
_entry.id   AF-A0AAU7WEP3-F1
#
_cell.length_a   1.000
_cell.length_b   1.000
_cell.length_c   1.000
_cell.angle_alpha   90.00
_cell.angle_beta   90.00
_cell.angle_gamma   90.00
#
_symmetry.space_group_name_H-M   'P 1'
#
loop_
_entity.id
_entity.type
_entity.pdbx_description
1 polymer ?
#
loop_
_entity_poly.entity_id
_entity_poly.type
_entity_poly.pdbx_seq_one_letter_code
_entity_poly.pdbx_strand_id
1 'polypeptide(L)'
;MVEIKRCTLKELKFQHDDYFLEIYVPLHIVEDQSPLQLTLISRYRGLKKTYSIQELSKSEEVCVVCSKIEKNELDHFVLTDDIWDAYITKEKITELETEEDEETVEPSKFRLRSNNQHIELLHYVNRQENKIFLPYSTNKRNVSFRIKNPGVIAKVERVSIDKTGLISLSGFVVDPTGKDRLEEREFILKNAGQGIEIKYPVQFIERADLTEGYSHHGLDFSHAGFYVEIKAQDIALLGEGKVRYKSYLKINVDGQVKESARLKFIPDSPVTKGKKYIKKFNGQKKKLLVTRTKKKKFLSISVDDYRFSTHMKLIIKRRLRKIRKSRYTKRAYQFAFKFVGMFPANKKLVMFESFLGKQYSDNPRAIYEYMKEKYPEFKLYWSVDRRFSFNFENRDLVVVKRLSIRWLFAMARAKYWVVNTRMPLWIPKPAHTVYLQTWHGTPLKKLAADMEEVHMPGTTTEKYKRNFLKEASRWDYLISPNAYSTEIFRRAFRFDKEILETGYPRNDFLFKQNHTEEIRALKLKYGLPEDKKIILYAPTWRDNKFYGKGKYKFDLPLDLEKLKEELGDQYVIVMRMHYLVASKLDLTLYTEFAYDFSNHEDIRELYLIADLLITDYSSVFFDYAILKRPMIFFVYDIEEYRDNLRGFYFDFENSAPGPLVKTTDEIINEIKKLDANDYKLPETFGAFYKQFCYLESERSSEKVVNRVFLGRKEL
;
A
#
# COMPACT_ATOMS: atom_id res chain seq x y z
N MET A 1 -25.80 14.32 23.89
CA MET A 1 -24.54 13.84 24.51
C MET A 1 -23.78 13.02 23.47
N VAL A 2 -22.46 13.16 23.39
CA VAL A 2 -21.63 12.51 22.36
C VAL A 2 -21.01 11.27 22.97
N GLU A 3 -21.45 10.09 22.55
CA GLU A 3 -20.91 8.78 22.99
C GLU A 3 -19.39 8.72 22.75
N ILE A 4 -18.60 8.71 23.83
CA ILE A 4 -17.13 8.68 23.76
C ILE A 4 -16.68 7.23 23.57
N LYS A 5 -16.52 6.79 22.31
CA LYS A 5 -16.09 5.42 22.00
C LYS A 5 -14.57 5.17 22.10
N ARG A 6 -13.77 6.16 22.52
CA ARG A 6 -12.29 6.09 22.50
C ARG A 6 -11.65 6.93 23.59
N CYS A 7 -10.48 6.50 24.09
CA CYS A 7 -9.64 7.28 24.99
C CYS A 7 -9.35 8.68 24.41
N THR A 8 -9.80 9.71 25.12
CA THR A 8 -9.72 11.11 24.67
C THR A 8 -9.17 11.98 25.78
N LEU A 9 -8.09 12.70 25.51
CA LEU A 9 -7.53 13.74 26.37
C LEU A 9 -8.62 14.79 26.62
N LYS A 10 -9.06 14.85 27.88
CA LYS A 10 -9.96 15.87 28.40
C LYS A 10 -9.19 17.19 28.49
N GLU A 11 -8.03 17.15 29.12
CA GLU A 11 -7.21 18.32 29.37
C GLU A 11 -5.73 17.94 29.49
N LEU A 12 -4.85 18.81 29.03
CA LEU A 12 -3.42 18.76 29.32
C LEU A 12 -3.11 20.04 30.08
N LYS A 13 -2.52 19.91 31.27
CA LYS A 13 -2.02 21.03 32.06
C LYS A 13 -0.51 20.93 32.19
N PHE A 14 0.14 22.07 32.28
CA PHE A 14 1.55 22.16 32.61
C PHE A 14 1.70 23.04 33.85
N GLN A 15 2.02 22.43 34.98
CA GLN A 15 2.02 23.07 36.30
C GLN A 15 3.23 22.58 37.09
N HIS A 16 3.96 23.50 37.73
CA HIS A 16 5.17 23.18 38.50
C HIS A 16 6.19 22.33 37.71
N ASP A 17 6.41 22.66 36.42
CA ASP A 17 7.26 21.93 35.47
C ASP A 17 6.79 20.50 35.10
N ASP A 18 5.62 20.05 35.56
CA ASP A 18 5.10 18.72 35.30
C ASP A 18 3.90 18.76 34.32
N TYR A 19 3.77 17.74 33.48
CA TYR A 19 2.55 17.55 32.68
C TYR A 19 1.52 16.71 33.43
N PHE A 20 0.29 17.22 33.47
CA PHE A 20 -0.88 16.48 33.96
C PHE A 20 -1.82 16.21 32.78
N LEU A 21 -2.12 14.93 32.54
CA LEU A 21 -2.99 14.46 31.48
C LEU A 21 -4.30 13.94 32.08
N GLU A 22 -5.36 14.73 31.97
CA GLU A 22 -6.72 14.26 32.26
C GLU A 22 -7.32 13.58 31.02
N ILE A 23 -7.83 12.36 31.16
CA ILE A 23 -8.22 11.50 30.05
C ILE A 23 -9.59 10.89 30.31
N TYR A 24 -10.51 11.05 29.35
CA TYR A 24 -11.73 10.26 29.28
C TYR A 24 -11.41 8.86 28.74
N VAL A 25 -11.63 7.83 29.55
CA VAL A 25 -11.50 6.41 29.20
C VAL A 25 -12.91 5.80 29.12
N PRO A 26 -13.35 5.30 27.96
CA PRO A 26 -14.64 4.60 27.83
C PRO A 26 -14.76 3.43 28.82
N LEU A 27 -15.94 3.24 29.45
CA LEU A 27 -16.13 2.20 30.46
C LEU A 27 -15.78 0.78 29.99
N HIS A 28 -16.09 0.41 28.75
CA HIS A 28 -15.74 -0.90 28.18
C HIS A 28 -14.22 -1.20 28.16
N ILE A 29 -13.37 -0.19 28.39
CA ILE A 29 -11.92 -0.36 28.53
C ILE A 29 -11.54 -0.64 30.00
N VAL A 30 -12.34 -0.17 30.95
CA VAL A 30 -12.12 -0.22 32.41
C VAL A 30 -12.82 -1.43 33.07
N GLU A 31 -13.71 -2.12 32.37
CA GLU A 31 -14.65 -3.11 32.94
C GLU A 31 -14.02 -4.34 33.64
N ASP A 32 -12.87 -4.85 33.20
CA ASP A 32 -12.25 -6.07 33.79
C ASP A 32 -11.30 -5.83 34.98
N GLN A 33 -11.28 -4.61 35.55
CA GLN A 33 -10.40 -4.20 36.66
C GLN A 33 -8.87 -4.28 36.43
N SER A 34 -8.38 -4.62 35.24
CA SER A 34 -6.93 -4.63 35.02
C SER A 34 -6.33 -3.22 35.10
N PRO A 35 -5.11 -3.06 35.64
CA PRO A 35 -4.52 -1.74 35.86
C PRO A 35 -4.27 -1.01 34.54
N LEU A 36 -4.71 0.26 34.50
CA LEU A 36 -4.49 1.15 33.38
C LEU A 36 -3.24 1.98 33.59
N GLN A 37 -2.48 2.17 32.52
CA GLN A 37 -1.30 3.04 32.50
C GLN A 37 -1.33 3.97 31.30
N LEU A 38 -0.73 5.15 31.44
CA LEU A 38 -0.39 5.98 30.30
C LEU A 38 0.96 5.50 29.79
N THR A 39 1.02 5.07 28.54
CA THR A 39 2.27 4.66 27.90
C THR A 39 2.66 5.63 26.79
N LEU A 40 3.89 6.13 26.85
CA LEU A 40 4.56 6.79 25.72
C LEU A 40 5.44 5.79 24.98
N ILE A 41 5.21 5.63 23.67
CA ILE A 41 5.99 4.73 22.81
C ILE A 41 6.74 5.56 21.78
N SER A 42 8.06 5.39 21.72
CA SER A 42 8.91 5.96 20.69
C SER A 42 8.53 5.41 19.31
N ARG A 43 8.41 6.30 18.33
CA ARG A 43 7.96 5.94 16.99
C ARG A 43 9.03 5.20 16.18
N TYR A 44 10.31 5.51 16.40
CA TYR A 44 11.39 5.02 15.57
C TYR A 44 12.29 4.01 16.28
N ARG A 45 12.42 4.10 17.61
CA ARG A 45 13.37 3.31 18.39
C ARG A 45 12.69 2.24 19.26
N GLY A 46 11.36 2.18 19.28
CA GLY A 46 10.61 1.16 20.03
C GLY A 46 10.67 1.30 21.56
N LEU A 47 11.31 2.36 22.07
CA LEU A 47 11.39 2.65 23.50
C LEU A 47 9.99 2.88 24.11
N LYS A 48 9.80 2.47 25.36
CA LYS A 48 8.52 2.57 26.08
C LYS A 48 8.75 3.24 27.44
N LYS A 49 7.88 4.17 27.81
CA LYS A 49 7.77 4.75 29.16
C LYS A 49 6.32 4.65 29.63
N THR A 50 6.12 4.18 30.85
CA THR A 50 4.80 3.93 31.44
C THR A 50 4.62 4.80 32.67
N TYR A 51 3.39 5.27 32.85
CA TYR A 51 3.00 6.18 33.92
C TYR A 51 1.77 5.63 34.61
N SER A 52 1.78 5.72 35.95
CA SER A 52 0.62 5.40 36.76
C SER A 52 -0.54 6.33 36.40
N ILE A 53 -1.75 5.81 36.61
CA ILE A 53 -2.99 6.52 36.39
C ILE A 53 -3.77 6.55 37.70
N GLN A 54 -4.28 7.73 38.05
CA GLN A 54 -5.20 7.92 39.15
C GLN A 54 -6.62 8.15 38.61
N GLU A 55 -7.60 7.38 39.10
CA GLU A 55 -9.01 7.65 38.80
C GLU A 55 -9.47 8.93 39.52
N LEU A 56 -10.08 9.85 38.77
CA LEU A 56 -10.63 11.10 39.31
C LEU A 56 -12.15 11.02 39.51
N SER A 57 -12.86 10.44 38.54
CA SER A 57 -14.31 10.24 38.61
C SER A 57 -14.78 9.21 37.60
N LYS A 58 -15.94 8.62 37.85
CA LYS A 58 -16.55 7.61 36.98
C LYS A 58 -18.04 7.90 36.77
N SER A 59 -18.48 7.87 35.51
CA SER A 59 -19.89 8.00 35.12
C SER A 59 -20.37 6.75 34.38
N GLU A 60 -21.65 6.70 34.00
CA GLU A 60 -22.25 5.59 33.24
C GLU A 60 -21.66 5.37 31.83
N GLU A 61 -20.86 6.30 31.30
CA GLU A 61 -20.27 6.17 29.95
C GLU A 61 -18.72 6.20 29.95
N VAL A 62 -18.10 6.92 30.88
CA VAL A 62 -16.64 7.15 30.90
C VAL A 62 -16.08 7.21 32.33
N CYS A 63 -14.84 6.75 32.47
CA CYS A 63 -13.97 7.03 33.61
C CYS A 63 -13.02 8.19 33.24
N VAL A 64 -12.92 9.19 34.11
CA VAL A 64 -11.96 10.28 34.00
C VAL A 64 -10.76 9.91 34.85
N VAL A 65 -9.59 9.89 34.22
CA VAL A 65 -8.34 9.54 34.89
C VAL A 65 -7.29 10.61 34.70
N CYS A 66 -6.31 10.68 35.60
CA CYS A 66 -5.16 11.58 35.54
C CYS A 66 -3.86 10.79 35.48
N SER A 67 -2.90 11.27 34.71
CA SER A 67 -1.53 10.76 34.73
C SER A 67 -0.54 11.93 34.70
N LYS A 68 0.61 11.73 35.34
CA LYS A 68 1.65 12.74 35.52
C LYS A 68 2.92 12.34 34.77
N ILE A 69 3.54 13.28 34.07
CA ILE A 69 4.91 13.15 33.52
C ILE A 69 5.75 14.22 34.21
N GLU A 70 6.82 13.79 34.87
CA GLU A 70 7.61 14.67 35.73
C GLU A 70 8.71 15.41 34.95
N LYS A 71 9.07 16.61 35.41
CA LYS A 71 10.13 17.44 34.82
C LYS A 71 11.42 16.66 34.52
N ASN A 72 11.91 15.91 35.51
CA ASN A 72 13.16 15.16 35.38
C ASN A 72 13.12 14.20 34.19
N GLU A 73 11.95 13.65 33.86
CA GLU A 73 11.80 12.79 32.69
C GLU A 73 11.73 13.57 31.39
N LEU A 74 11.16 14.78 31.40
CA LEU A 74 11.17 15.67 30.23
C LEU A 74 12.60 16.00 29.80
N ASP A 75 13.50 16.19 30.77
CA ASP A 75 14.92 16.40 30.53
C ASP A 75 15.60 15.15 29.94
N HIS A 76 15.18 13.95 30.32
CA HIS A 76 15.67 12.71 29.67
C HIS A 76 15.09 12.54 28.27
N PHE A 77 13.82 12.89 28.07
CA PHE A 77 13.19 12.82 26.77
C PHE A 77 13.93 13.69 25.77
N VAL A 78 14.31 14.92 26.11
CA VAL A 78 14.94 15.84 25.15
C VAL A 78 16.30 15.36 24.60
N LEU A 79 16.96 14.43 25.29
CA LEU A 79 18.15 13.73 24.79
C LEU A 79 17.84 12.75 23.65
N THR A 80 16.56 12.41 23.47
CA THR A 80 16.07 11.53 22.41
C THR A 80 15.46 12.37 21.28
N ASP A 81 16.08 12.41 20.11
CA ASP A 81 15.52 13.08 18.92
C ASP A 81 14.39 12.25 18.27
N ASP A 82 13.32 12.00 19.03
CA ASP A 82 12.22 11.09 18.66
C ASP A 82 10.82 11.73 18.76
N ILE A 83 9.82 10.97 18.32
CA ILE A 83 8.40 11.25 18.50
C ILE A 83 7.81 10.19 19.42
N TRP A 84 7.23 10.65 20.52
CA TRP A 84 6.61 9.80 21.52
C TRP A 84 5.09 9.78 21.35
N ASP A 85 4.55 8.59 21.16
CA ASP A 85 3.15 8.34 20.90
C ASP A 85 2.44 7.92 22.21
N ALA A 86 1.48 8.74 22.69
CA ALA A 86 0.67 8.45 23.88
C ALA A 86 -0.47 7.41 23.71
N TYR A 87 -0.51 6.41 24.59
CA TYR A 87 -1.53 5.36 24.65
C TYR A 87 -2.04 5.21 26.09
N ILE A 88 -3.29 4.78 26.23
CA ILE A 88 -3.73 4.07 27.42
C ILE A 88 -3.44 2.60 27.18
N THR A 89 -2.72 1.96 28.10
CA THR A 89 -2.41 0.53 28.03
C THR A 89 -3.02 -0.19 29.20
N LYS A 90 -3.33 -1.45 28.96
CA LYS A 90 -3.89 -2.36 29.93
C LYS A 90 -2.96 -3.55 30.08
N GLU A 91 -2.42 -3.74 31.27
CA GLU A 91 -1.71 -4.98 31.59
C GLU A 91 -2.74 -6.10 31.73
N LYS A 92 -2.44 -7.30 31.25
CA LYS A 92 -3.31 -8.45 31.46
C LYS A 92 -2.88 -9.07 32.79
N ILE A 93 -3.79 -9.19 33.75
CA ILE A 93 -3.51 -9.96 34.97
C ILE A 93 -3.42 -11.42 34.52
N THR A 94 -2.21 -11.98 34.51
CA THR A 94 -2.02 -13.44 34.49
C THR A 94 -2.37 -13.92 35.89
N GLU A 95 -3.51 -14.58 36.04
CA GLU A 95 -3.72 -15.45 37.21
C GLU A 95 -2.61 -16.51 37.14
N LEU A 96 -1.76 -16.52 38.17
CA LEU A 96 -0.69 -17.49 38.35
C LEU A 96 -1.32 -18.88 38.54
N GLU A 97 -1.49 -19.62 37.44
CA GLU A 97 -1.57 -21.07 37.49
C GLU A 97 -0.55 -21.66 36.51
N THR A 98 0.41 -22.38 37.11
CA THR A 98 1.40 -23.29 36.54
C THR A 98 2.60 -22.69 35.77
N GLU A 99 3.79 -23.03 36.28
CA GLU A 99 5.11 -22.82 35.64
C GLU A 99 5.25 -23.75 34.42
N GLU A 100 4.69 -23.36 33.28
CA GLU A 100 5.07 -23.86 31.94
C GLU A 100 4.29 -23.00 30.93
N ASP A 101 4.99 -22.36 29.99
CA ASP A 101 4.50 -21.42 28.95
C ASP A 101 4.41 -19.92 29.32
N GLU A 102 5.57 -19.24 29.38
CA GLU A 102 5.63 -17.78 29.21
C GLU A 102 5.38 -17.38 27.73
N GLU A 103 4.15 -17.52 27.25
CA GLU A 103 3.70 -16.76 26.08
C GLU A 103 3.67 -15.27 26.45
N THR A 104 4.58 -14.47 25.86
CA THR A 104 4.60 -13.02 26.00
C THR A 104 3.41 -12.38 25.28
N VAL A 105 2.24 -12.40 25.92
CA VAL A 105 1.02 -11.77 25.40
C VAL A 105 1.16 -10.24 25.45
N GLU A 106 1.17 -9.57 24.29
CA GLU A 106 1.29 -8.12 24.24
C GLU A 106 0.10 -7.40 24.94
N PRO A 107 0.37 -6.35 25.76
CA PRO A 107 -0.68 -5.59 26.43
C PRO A 107 -1.59 -4.87 25.42
N SER A 108 -2.88 -4.75 25.75
CA SER A 108 -3.84 -4.00 24.92
C SER A 108 -3.49 -2.51 24.92
N LYS A 109 -3.35 -1.89 23.73
CA LYS A 109 -2.93 -0.49 23.56
C LYS A 109 -4.01 0.35 22.88
N PHE A 110 -4.49 1.39 23.57
CA PHE A 110 -5.53 2.31 23.09
C PHE A 110 -4.95 3.69 22.81
N ARG A 111 -4.96 4.11 21.54
CA ARG A 111 -4.33 5.36 21.12
C ARG A 111 -5.07 6.59 21.68
N LEU A 112 -4.39 7.44 22.45
CA LEU A 112 -4.96 8.67 23.02
C LEU A 112 -5.24 9.71 21.93
N ARG A 113 -6.42 10.34 22.00
CA ARG A 113 -6.86 11.39 21.06
C ARG A 113 -7.02 12.74 21.74
N SER A 114 -6.88 13.84 21.01
CA SER A 114 -7.16 15.18 21.51
C SER A 114 -8.02 15.98 20.53
N ASN A 115 -8.96 16.73 21.09
CA ASN A 115 -9.73 17.74 20.37
C ASN A 115 -9.20 19.16 20.60
N ASN A 116 -8.19 19.32 21.47
CA ASN A 116 -7.54 20.60 21.71
C ASN A 116 -6.77 21.05 20.45
N GLN A 117 -7.10 22.26 19.98
CA GLN A 117 -6.53 22.82 18.75
C GLN A 117 -5.21 23.56 18.96
N HIS A 118 -4.88 23.94 20.20
CA HIS A 118 -3.69 24.72 20.58
C HIS A 118 -2.79 23.99 21.57
N ILE A 119 -2.91 22.66 21.69
CA ILE A 119 -2.10 21.84 22.62
C ILE A 119 -0.59 22.11 22.50
N GLU A 120 -0.09 22.49 21.31
CA GLU A 120 1.30 22.89 21.08
C GLU A 120 1.77 24.08 21.91
N LEU A 121 0.87 24.91 22.45
CA LEU A 121 1.21 26.03 23.33
C LEU A 121 1.59 25.58 24.74
N LEU A 122 1.33 24.33 25.13
CA LEU A 122 1.75 23.76 26.42
C LEU A 122 3.09 23.05 26.23
N HIS A 123 4.10 23.74 25.73
CA HIS A 123 5.40 23.13 25.44
C HIS A 123 6.37 23.25 26.60
N TYR A 124 7.36 22.37 26.67
CA TYR A 124 8.49 22.50 27.59
C TYR A 124 9.76 22.82 26.79
N VAL A 125 10.52 23.84 27.22
CA VAL A 125 11.82 24.19 26.62
C VAL A 125 12.92 23.86 27.60
N ASN A 126 13.78 22.92 27.22
CA ASN A 126 15.05 22.71 27.90
C ASN A 126 16.08 23.66 27.27
N ARG A 127 16.53 24.65 28.06
CA ARG A 127 17.46 25.69 27.60
C ARG A 127 18.91 25.19 27.49
N GLN A 128 19.30 24.19 28.27
CA GLN A 128 20.66 23.63 28.25
C GLN A 128 20.93 22.90 26.93
N GLU A 129 20.00 22.05 26.52
CA GLU A 129 20.12 21.25 25.29
C GLU A 129 19.58 21.96 24.04
N ASN A 130 18.99 23.15 24.20
CA ASN A 130 18.29 23.86 23.13
C ASN A 130 17.26 22.98 22.40
N LYS A 131 16.41 22.30 23.18
CA LYS A 131 15.37 21.40 22.70
C LYS A 131 14.01 21.79 23.27
N ILE A 132 12.97 21.49 22.49
CA ILE A 132 11.57 21.65 22.91
C ILE A 132 10.88 20.28 22.93
N PHE A 133 10.22 19.98 24.04
CA PHE A 133 9.27 18.88 24.17
C PHE A 133 7.87 19.42 23.82
N LEU A 134 7.44 19.13 22.60
CA LEU A 134 6.26 19.75 21.99
C LEU A 134 5.08 18.76 21.90
N PRO A 135 4.04 18.87 22.75
CA PRO A 135 2.81 18.12 22.55
C PRO A 135 2.11 18.58 21.27
N TYR A 136 1.57 17.65 20.49
CA TYR A 136 0.83 17.98 19.28
C TYR A 136 -0.22 16.92 18.92
N SER A 137 -1.26 17.37 18.23
CA SER A 137 -2.24 16.49 17.62
C SER A 137 -1.83 16.07 16.20
N THR A 138 -1.74 14.76 15.96
CA THR A 138 -1.51 14.21 14.62
C THR A 138 -2.69 14.51 13.67
N ASN A 139 -2.53 14.25 12.37
CA ASN A 139 -3.62 14.46 11.40
C ASN A 139 -4.88 13.64 11.72
N LYS A 140 -4.74 12.50 12.40
CA LYS A 140 -5.82 11.63 12.88
C LYS A 140 -6.38 12.03 14.26
N ARG A 141 -5.94 13.17 14.79
CA ARG A 141 -6.25 13.68 16.15
C ARG A 141 -5.69 12.82 17.29
N ASN A 142 -4.66 12.01 17.04
CA ASN A 142 -3.98 11.28 18.12
C ASN A 142 -2.93 12.18 18.78
N VAL A 143 -2.75 12.05 20.09
CA VAL A 143 -1.76 12.78 20.90
C VAL A 143 -0.37 12.18 20.71
N SER A 144 0.61 13.05 20.50
CA SER A 144 2.03 12.71 20.43
C SER A 144 2.84 13.86 21.00
N PHE A 145 4.06 13.58 21.44
CA PHE A 145 5.06 14.56 21.81
C PHE A 145 6.19 14.50 20.80
N ARG A 146 6.71 15.65 20.38
CA ARG A 146 7.83 15.74 19.45
C ARG A 146 8.96 16.50 20.08
N ILE A 147 10.15 15.95 19.91
CA ILE A 147 11.39 16.54 20.36
C ILE A 147 12.10 17.09 19.13
N LYS A 148 12.51 18.34 19.21
CA LYS A 148 13.17 19.08 18.12
C LYS A 148 13.83 20.33 18.69
N ASN A 149 14.56 21.06 17.86
CA ASN A 149 15.03 22.39 18.22
C ASN A 149 13.83 23.37 18.31
N PRO A 150 13.84 24.32 19.27
CA PRO A 150 12.84 25.37 19.37
C PRO A 150 12.72 26.14 18.06
N GLY A 151 11.47 26.39 17.67
CA GLY A 151 11.17 27.16 16.47
C GLY A 151 9.73 27.61 16.50
N VAL A 152 9.44 28.64 15.72
CA VAL A 152 8.18 29.37 15.74
C VAL A 152 6.97 28.45 15.62
N ILE A 153 6.03 28.59 16.56
CA ILE A 153 4.74 27.89 16.54
C ILE A 153 3.72 28.85 15.95
N ALA A 154 3.18 28.51 14.78
CA ALA A 154 2.24 29.37 14.06
C ALA A 154 1.10 28.60 13.38
N LYS A 155 -0.11 29.15 13.47
CA LYS A 155 -1.32 28.57 12.84
C LYS A 155 -2.26 29.66 12.35
N VAL A 156 -2.99 29.33 11.29
CA VAL A 156 -4.12 30.12 10.79
C VAL A 156 -5.41 29.46 11.27
N GLU A 157 -6.31 30.28 11.77
CA GLU A 157 -7.55 29.89 12.44
C GLU A 157 -8.78 30.39 11.68
N ARG A 158 -8.71 31.62 11.15
CA ARG A 158 -9.82 32.22 10.41
C ARG A 158 -9.37 32.65 9.03
N VAL A 159 -10.29 32.45 8.09
CA VAL A 159 -10.10 32.79 6.68
C VAL A 159 -11.41 33.36 6.16
N SER A 160 -11.35 34.58 5.65
CA SER A 160 -12.43 35.21 4.88
C SER A 160 -11.91 35.66 3.52
N ILE A 161 -12.83 35.75 2.56
CA ILE A 161 -12.60 36.47 1.31
C ILE A 161 -13.87 37.25 1.06
N ASP A 162 -13.76 38.55 0.91
CA ASP A 162 -14.89 39.44 0.69
C ASP A 162 -15.27 39.51 -0.81
N LYS A 163 -16.20 40.42 -1.15
CA LYS A 163 -16.61 40.65 -2.54
C LYS A 163 -15.58 41.45 -3.35
N THR A 164 -14.74 42.24 -2.69
CA THR A 164 -13.70 43.06 -3.35
C THR A 164 -12.51 42.23 -3.80
N GLY A 165 -12.31 41.05 -3.18
CA GLY A 165 -11.18 40.15 -3.41
C GLY A 165 -10.11 40.27 -2.34
N LEU A 166 -10.41 40.93 -1.22
CA LEU A 166 -9.54 41.01 -0.05
C LEU A 166 -9.63 39.68 0.72
N ILE A 167 -8.49 39.00 0.86
CA ILE A 167 -8.36 37.77 1.62
C ILE A 167 -7.83 38.14 3.00
N SER A 168 -8.64 37.94 4.04
CA SER A 168 -8.21 38.16 5.42
C SER A 168 -7.90 36.83 6.11
N LEU A 169 -6.74 36.76 6.74
CA LEU A 169 -6.29 35.61 7.51
C LEU A 169 -5.96 36.06 8.93
N SER A 170 -6.38 35.29 9.93
CA SER A 170 -5.93 35.50 11.30
C SER A 170 -5.63 34.18 12.01
N GLY A 171 -4.82 34.28 13.06
CA GLY A 171 -4.42 33.17 13.91
C GLY A 171 -3.40 33.64 14.95
N PHE A 172 -2.46 32.78 15.30
CA PHE A 172 -1.40 33.11 16.26
C PHE A 172 -0.01 32.68 15.79
N VAL A 173 0.99 33.35 16.35
CA VAL A 173 2.42 33.08 16.18
C VAL A 173 3.15 33.32 17.50
N VAL A 174 3.94 32.35 17.93
CA VAL A 174 4.67 32.37 19.21
C VAL A 174 6.08 31.84 19.00
N ASP A 175 7.06 32.50 19.61
CA ASP A 175 8.37 31.91 19.84
C ASP A 175 8.36 31.18 21.20
N PRO A 176 8.46 29.84 21.21
CA PRO A 176 8.33 29.07 22.45
C PRO A 176 9.41 29.37 23.51
N THR A 177 10.49 30.08 23.17
CA THR A 177 11.58 30.38 24.11
C THR A 177 11.31 31.57 25.04
N GLY A 178 10.16 32.27 24.92
CA GLY A 178 9.76 33.32 25.86
C GLY A 178 10.56 34.62 25.75
N LYS A 179 10.86 35.06 24.52
CA LYS A 179 11.48 36.36 24.23
C LYS A 179 10.36 37.30 23.77
N ASP A 180 9.85 38.10 24.70
CA ASP A 180 8.46 38.58 24.72
C ASP A 180 8.14 39.85 23.92
N ARG A 181 8.89 40.19 22.86
CA ARG A 181 8.42 41.22 21.92
C ARG A 181 8.72 40.83 20.48
N LEU A 182 7.68 40.35 19.81
CA LEU A 182 7.66 40.13 18.37
C LEU A 182 7.46 41.49 17.69
N GLU A 183 8.55 42.20 17.43
CA GLU A 183 8.52 43.59 16.95
C GLU A 183 8.08 43.70 15.48
N GLU A 184 8.56 42.80 14.63
CA GLU A 184 8.21 42.79 13.20
C GLU A 184 7.68 41.42 12.79
N ARG A 185 6.60 41.44 12.00
CA ARG A 185 5.96 40.23 11.48
C ARG A 185 5.66 40.41 9.99
N GLU A 186 6.19 39.50 9.18
CA GLU A 186 5.89 39.43 7.74
C GLU A 186 5.15 38.13 7.43
N PHE A 187 4.05 38.22 6.69
CA PHE A 187 3.39 37.04 6.13
C PHE A 187 3.89 36.81 4.72
N ILE A 188 4.35 35.59 4.44
CA ILE A 188 5.07 35.28 3.21
C ILE A 188 4.34 34.22 2.42
N LEU A 189 4.09 34.51 1.14
CA LEU A 189 3.63 33.55 0.15
C LEU A 189 4.78 33.16 -0.77
N LYS A 190 5.11 31.87 -0.82
CA LYS A 190 6.17 31.32 -1.68
C LYS A 190 5.63 30.30 -2.68
N ASN A 191 6.10 30.36 -3.92
CA ASN A 191 6.03 29.27 -4.90
C ASN A 191 7.42 29.04 -5.51
N ALA A 192 8.18 28.14 -4.89
CA ALA A 192 9.54 27.80 -5.31
C ALA A 192 9.64 27.31 -6.77
N GLY A 193 8.62 26.63 -7.30
CA GLY A 193 8.65 26.12 -8.67
C GLY A 193 8.54 27.21 -9.75
N GLN A 194 8.19 28.44 -9.36
CA GLN A 194 8.08 29.60 -10.26
C GLN A 194 8.88 30.80 -9.75
N GLY A 195 9.73 30.63 -8.71
CA GLY A 195 10.55 31.71 -8.16
C GLY A 195 9.76 32.86 -7.50
N ILE A 196 8.50 32.66 -7.12
CA ILE A 196 7.65 33.73 -6.58
C ILE A 196 7.76 33.78 -5.05
N GLU A 197 8.08 34.95 -4.50
CA GLU A 197 8.00 35.27 -3.08
C GLU A 197 7.34 36.64 -2.88
N ILE A 198 6.31 36.72 -2.03
CA ILE A 198 5.56 37.95 -1.77
C ILE A 198 5.39 38.08 -0.27
N LYS A 199 5.61 39.29 0.23
CA LYS A 199 5.55 39.63 1.65
C LYS A 199 4.39 40.59 1.89
N TYR A 200 3.70 40.38 3.00
CA TYR A 200 2.59 41.22 3.45
C TYR A 200 2.84 41.69 4.88
N PRO A 201 2.56 42.96 5.19
CA PRO A 201 2.61 43.44 6.56
C PRO A 201 1.54 42.73 7.39
N VAL A 202 1.89 42.43 8.64
CA VAL A 202 1.02 41.73 9.57
C VAL A 202 0.62 42.69 10.68
N GLN A 203 -0.68 42.79 10.91
CA GLN A 203 -1.26 43.55 12.00
C GLN A 203 -1.33 42.71 13.28
N PHE A 204 -1.17 43.40 14.41
CA PHE A 204 -1.32 42.83 15.73
C PHE A 204 -2.80 42.60 16.08
N ILE A 205 -3.10 41.45 16.70
CA ILE A 205 -4.38 41.21 17.36
C ILE A 205 -4.10 40.66 18.76
N GLU A 206 -4.76 41.20 19.76
CA GLU A 206 -4.70 40.69 21.12
C GLU A 206 -5.46 39.36 21.26
N ARG A 207 -4.87 38.42 22.01
CA ARG A 207 -5.36 37.05 22.23
C ARG A 207 -5.24 36.65 23.71
N ALA A 208 -5.86 37.44 24.58
CA ALA A 208 -5.91 37.16 26.03
C ALA A 208 -6.45 35.74 26.34
N ASP A 209 -7.33 35.20 25.50
CA ASP A 209 -7.85 33.84 25.59
C ASP A 209 -6.75 32.75 25.49
N LEU A 210 -5.65 33.02 24.77
CA LEU A 210 -4.52 32.10 24.71
C LEU A 210 -3.71 32.13 26.00
N THR A 211 -3.53 33.29 26.63
CA THR A 211 -2.85 33.41 27.92
C THR A 211 -3.67 32.72 29.00
N GLU A 212 -4.97 33.02 29.10
CA GLU A 212 -5.87 32.42 30.09
C GLU A 212 -5.89 30.89 30.00
N GLY A 213 -5.88 30.34 28.78
CA GLY A 213 -5.97 28.88 28.57
C GLY A 213 -4.64 28.12 28.55
N TYR A 214 -3.50 28.79 28.32
CA TYR A 214 -2.23 28.10 28.03
C TYR A 214 -0.99 28.71 28.70
N SER A 215 -1.10 29.82 29.44
CA SER A 215 0.06 30.42 30.12
C SER A 215 0.69 29.45 31.11
N HIS A 216 2.02 29.37 31.07
CA HIS A 216 2.87 28.58 31.97
C HIS A 216 4.28 29.20 31.97
N HIS A 217 5.06 29.04 33.04
CA HIS A 217 6.38 29.66 33.21
C HIS A 217 6.44 31.19 32.98
N GLY A 218 5.36 31.90 33.31
CA GLY A 218 5.29 33.34 33.09
C GLY A 218 5.20 33.75 31.61
N LEU A 219 4.96 32.80 30.69
CA LEU A 219 4.74 33.10 29.29
C LEU A 219 3.41 33.81 29.09
N ASP A 220 3.45 34.95 28.38
CA ASP A 220 2.26 35.66 27.95
C ASP A 220 2.01 35.46 26.44
N PHE A 221 0.82 34.97 26.10
CA PHE A 221 0.38 34.76 24.72
C PHE A 221 -0.62 35.82 24.24
N SER A 222 -0.89 36.85 25.04
CA SER A 222 -1.83 37.94 24.72
C SER A 222 -1.39 38.62 23.41
N HIS A 223 -0.09 38.68 23.19
CA HIS A 223 0.50 39.28 22.01
C HIS A 223 0.64 38.34 20.80
N ALA A 224 0.25 37.07 20.91
CA ALA A 224 0.51 36.08 19.87
C ALA A 224 -0.34 36.27 18.60
N GLY A 225 -1.44 37.02 18.67
CA GLY A 225 -2.39 37.12 17.57
C GLY A 225 -1.84 37.90 16.37
N PHE A 226 -2.26 37.49 15.18
CA PHE A 226 -1.92 38.17 13.93
C PHE A 226 -3.11 38.28 12.99
N TYR A 227 -3.07 39.30 12.15
CA TYR A 227 -4.00 39.52 11.05
C TYR A 227 -3.24 39.98 9.81
N VAL A 228 -3.64 39.47 8.65
CA VAL A 228 -3.05 39.86 7.37
C VAL A 228 -4.12 39.95 6.30
N GLU A 229 -4.00 40.96 5.46
CA GLU A 229 -4.82 41.16 4.29
C GLU A 229 -3.99 40.95 3.03
N ILE A 230 -4.53 40.16 2.12
CA ILE A 230 -3.90 39.82 0.84
C ILE A 230 -4.90 40.21 -0.25
N LYS A 231 -4.54 41.18 -1.09
CA LYS A 231 -5.39 41.54 -2.22
C LYS A 231 -5.28 40.44 -3.27
N ALA A 232 -6.41 39.96 -3.78
CA ALA A 232 -6.42 38.95 -4.83
C ALA A 232 -5.62 39.39 -6.08
N GLN A 233 -5.59 40.70 -6.37
CA GLN A 233 -4.85 41.27 -7.49
C GLN A 233 -3.36 40.96 -7.41
N ASP A 234 -2.76 41.10 -6.23
CA ASP A 234 -1.33 40.90 -5.99
C ASP A 234 -0.86 39.51 -6.40
N ILE A 235 -1.71 38.49 -6.27
CA ILE A 235 -1.36 37.09 -6.55
C ILE A 235 -1.99 36.53 -7.82
N ALA A 236 -2.97 37.22 -8.43
CA ALA A 236 -3.78 36.70 -9.53
C ALA A 236 -3.00 36.55 -10.85
N LEU A 237 -1.94 37.33 -11.03
CA LEU A 237 -1.21 37.46 -12.30
C LEU A 237 0.26 37.03 -12.23
N LEU A 238 0.79 36.69 -11.05
CA LEU A 238 2.23 36.46 -10.84
C LEU A 238 2.78 35.12 -11.36
N GLY A 239 1.99 34.31 -12.07
CA GLY A 239 2.50 33.05 -12.60
C GLY A 239 1.63 32.43 -13.68
N GLU A 240 2.24 31.53 -14.46
CA GLU A 240 1.58 30.82 -15.55
C GLU A 240 0.78 29.62 -15.05
N GLY A 241 -0.42 29.44 -15.59
CA GLY A 241 -1.30 28.33 -15.28
C GLY A 241 -1.75 28.28 -13.81
N LYS A 242 -1.64 27.11 -13.19
CA LYS A 242 -2.11 26.88 -11.82
C LYS A 242 -0.99 27.11 -10.80
N VAL A 243 -1.03 28.24 -10.15
CA VAL A 243 -0.08 28.63 -9.10
C VAL A 243 -0.59 28.17 -7.73
N ARG A 244 0.30 27.61 -6.88
CA ARG A 244 -0.02 27.26 -5.49
C ARG A 244 1.01 27.86 -4.55
N TYR A 245 0.55 28.76 -3.69
CA TYR A 245 1.38 29.40 -2.69
C TYR A 245 1.43 28.58 -1.40
N LYS A 246 2.64 28.45 -0.86
CA LYS A 246 2.91 27.99 0.50
C LYS A 246 3.05 29.24 1.38
N SER A 247 2.44 29.22 2.55
CA SER A 247 2.40 30.36 3.47
C SER A 247 3.28 30.15 4.69
N TYR A 248 3.97 31.20 5.10
CA TYR A 248 4.91 31.26 6.23
C TYR A 248 4.72 32.58 6.98
N LEU A 249 5.18 32.64 8.23
CA LEU A 249 5.35 33.91 8.96
C LEU A 249 6.83 34.07 9.28
N LYS A 250 7.38 35.25 9.05
CA LYS A 250 8.64 35.68 9.64
C LYS A 250 8.34 36.58 10.82
N ILE A 251 9.09 36.37 11.89
CA ILE A 251 9.03 37.19 13.09
C ILE A 251 10.45 37.62 13.47
N ASN A 252 10.59 38.85 13.95
CA ASN A 252 11.82 39.32 14.57
C ASN A 252 11.71 39.13 16.09
N VAL A 253 12.70 38.45 16.67
CA VAL A 253 12.80 38.19 18.11
C VAL A 253 14.20 38.61 18.54
N ASP A 254 14.30 39.71 19.30
CA ASP A 254 15.57 40.29 19.77
C ASP A 254 16.62 40.47 18.65
N GLY A 255 16.21 41.00 17.50
CA GLY A 255 17.09 41.20 16.33
C GLY A 255 17.35 39.93 15.50
N GLN A 256 16.85 38.76 15.90
CA GLN A 256 16.93 37.53 15.12
C GLN A 256 15.66 37.27 14.34
N VAL A 257 15.78 37.22 13.01
CA VAL A 257 14.67 36.88 12.12
C VAL A 257 14.46 35.37 12.09
N LYS A 258 13.31 34.90 12.57
CA LYS A 258 12.89 33.48 12.55
C LYS A 258 11.72 33.28 11.60
N GLU A 259 11.83 32.31 10.69
CA GLU A 259 10.74 31.88 9.80
C GLU A 259 9.98 30.67 10.40
N SER A 260 8.66 30.70 10.34
CA SER A 260 7.81 29.60 10.77
C SER A 260 7.92 28.40 9.84
N ALA A 261 7.59 27.20 10.35
CA ALA A 261 7.22 26.11 9.45
C ALA A 261 6.00 26.52 8.59
N ARG A 262 5.78 25.80 7.48
CA ARG A 262 4.62 26.04 6.61
C ARG A 262 3.31 26.04 7.43
N LEU A 263 2.55 27.13 7.33
CA LEU A 263 1.39 27.36 8.18
C LEU A 263 0.31 26.29 7.97
N LYS A 264 -0.21 25.79 9.09
CA LYS A 264 -1.40 24.93 9.11
C LYS A 264 -2.65 25.80 9.21
N PHE A 265 -3.74 25.35 8.57
CA PHE A 265 -5.07 25.93 8.72
C PHE A 265 -5.93 25.01 9.58
N ILE A 266 -6.12 25.39 10.84
CA ILE A 266 -6.91 24.69 11.85
C ILE A 266 -8.05 25.62 12.26
N PRO A 267 -9.26 25.44 11.71
CA PRO A 267 -10.32 26.39 11.94
C PRO A 267 -10.95 26.22 13.33
N ASP A 268 -11.11 27.34 14.04
CA ASP A 268 -11.78 27.40 15.35
C ASP A 268 -13.17 26.76 15.29
N SER A 269 -13.88 26.97 14.17
CA SER A 269 -15.20 26.42 13.90
C SER A 269 -15.18 25.39 12.75
N PRO A 270 -15.90 24.26 12.88
CA PRO A 270 -16.06 23.29 11.79
C PRO A 270 -16.78 23.87 10.55
N VAL A 271 -17.40 25.05 10.68
CA VAL A 271 -18.12 25.75 9.60
C VAL A 271 -17.16 26.46 8.62
N THR A 272 -15.92 26.74 9.02
CA THR A 272 -14.93 27.47 8.21
C THR A 272 -14.41 26.57 7.08
N LYS A 273 -15.18 26.48 5.99
CA LYS A 273 -14.80 25.80 4.74
C LYS A 273 -13.92 26.72 3.90
N GLY A 274 -13.08 26.09 3.05
CA GLY A 274 -12.24 26.83 2.12
C GLY A 274 -13.05 27.81 1.26
N LYS A 275 -12.53 29.02 1.11
CA LYS A 275 -13.19 30.14 0.43
C LYS A 275 -12.73 30.21 -1.02
N LYS A 276 -13.66 30.54 -1.92
CA LYS A 276 -13.42 30.68 -3.36
C LYS A 276 -13.76 32.10 -3.78
N TYR A 277 -12.95 32.65 -4.66
CA TYR A 277 -13.18 33.94 -5.29
C TYR A 277 -12.90 33.82 -6.79
N ILE A 278 -13.78 34.37 -7.62
CA ILE A 278 -13.67 34.27 -9.08
C ILE A 278 -13.97 35.65 -9.64
N LYS A 279 -12.99 36.26 -10.31
CA LYS A 279 -13.12 37.57 -10.98
C LYS A 279 -12.24 37.61 -12.21
N LYS A 280 -12.49 38.59 -13.09
CA LYS A 280 -11.61 38.90 -14.22
C LYS A 280 -10.46 39.80 -13.75
N PHE A 281 -9.24 39.48 -14.15
CA PHE A 281 -8.03 40.27 -13.98
C PHE A 281 -7.36 40.36 -15.37
N ASN A 282 -7.10 41.57 -15.87
CA ASN A 282 -6.58 41.83 -17.23
C ASN A 282 -7.26 40.99 -18.32
N GLY A 283 -8.60 41.01 -18.36
CA GLY A 283 -9.41 40.24 -19.32
C GLY A 283 -9.52 38.73 -19.04
N GLN A 284 -8.63 38.14 -18.25
CA GLN A 284 -8.62 36.71 -17.92
C GLN A 284 -9.43 36.42 -16.65
N LYS A 285 -10.34 35.45 -16.70
CA LYS A 285 -11.11 35.02 -15.52
C LYS A 285 -10.25 34.09 -14.68
N LYS A 286 -9.83 34.54 -13.49
CA LYS A 286 -9.04 33.75 -12.54
C LYS A 286 -9.91 33.24 -11.39
N LYS A 287 -9.54 32.08 -10.86
CA LYS A 287 -10.13 31.50 -9.65
C LYS A 287 -9.09 31.43 -8.55
N LEU A 288 -9.36 32.14 -7.47
CA LEU A 288 -8.63 32.04 -6.22
C LEU A 288 -9.35 31.07 -5.28
N LEU A 289 -8.57 30.22 -4.63
CA LEU A 289 -9.05 29.24 -3.66
C LEU A 289 -8.12 29.24 -2.44
N VAL A 290 -8.68 29.58 -1.28
CA VAL A 290 -8.00 29.49 0.01
C VAL A 290 -8.61 28.30 0.76
N THR A 291 -7.80 27.28 1.04
CA THR A 291 -8.29 26.04 1.65
C THR A 291 -7.19 25.35 2.45
N ARG A 292 -7.52 24.24 3.11
CA ARG A 292 -6.53 23.35 3.73
C ARG A 292 -6.27 22.12 2.88
N THR A 293 -5.02 21.68 2.84
CA THR A 293 -4.66 20.39 2.23
C THR A 293 -5.28 19.22 3.01
N LYS A 294 -5.71 18.15 2.29
CA LYS A 294 -6.43 17.03 2.92
C LYS A 294 -5.61 16.23 3.92
N LYS A 295 -4.34 15.97 3.61
CA LYS A 295 -3.48 15.06 4.40
C LYS A 295 -2.82 15.77 5.58
N LYS A 296 -2.09 16.86 5.32
CA LYS A 296 -1.23 17.54 6.30
C LYS A 296 -1.84 18.83 6.86
N LYS A 297 -3.04 19.21 6.42
CA LYS A 297 -3.80 20.40 6.88
C LYS A 297 -3.09 21.75 6.72
N PHE A 298 -2.06 21.85 5.88
CA PHE A 298 -1.44 23.13 5.51
C PHE A 298 -2.45 24.09 4.86
N LEU A 299 -2.31 25.39 5.13
CA LEU A 299 -2.96 26.44 4.36
C LEU A 299 -2.46 26.36 2.90
N SER A 300 -3.41 26.50 1.99
CA SER A 300 -3.20 26.45 0.55
C SER A 300 -3.96 27.58 -0.09
N ILE A 301 -3.23 28.57 -0.59
CA ILE A 301 -3.75 29.61 -1.47
C ILE A 301 -3.37 29.22 -2.89
N SER A 302 -4.33 29.13 -3.79
CA SER A 302 -4.06 28.78 -5.18
C SER A 302 -4.83 29.64 -6.14
N VAL A 303 -4.17 30.00 -7.23
CA VAL A 303 -4.71 30.76 -8.35
C VAL A 303 -4.71 29.83 -9.56
N ASP A 304 -5.79 29.83 -10.33
CA ASP A 304 -5.98 28.95 -11.48
C ASP A 304 -6.82 29.68 -12.53
N ASP A 305 -6.60 29.36 -13.81
CA ASP A 305 -7.44 29.87 -14.89
C ASP A 305 -8.85 29.30 -14.74
N TYR A 306 -9.83 30.18 -14.65
CA TYR A 306 -11.22 29.76 -14.55
C TYR A 306 -11.79 29.46 -15.93
N ARG A 307 -11.63 28.20 -16.35
CA ARG A 307 -12.34 27.65 -17.52
C ARG A 307 -13.63 26.97 -17.06
N PHE A 308 -14.79 27.57 -17.37
CA PHE A 308 -16.11 27.02 -17.03
C PHE A 308 -16.30 25.59 -17.58
N SER A 309 -15.83 25.35 -18.80
CA SER A 309 -15.81 24.03 -19.45
C SER A 309 -15.02 22.98 -18.67
N THR A 310 -13.87 23.34 -18.08
CA THR A 310 -13.07 22.44 -17.23
C THR A 310 -13.80 22.11 -15.91
N HIS A 311 -14.50 23.09 -15.33
CA HIS A 311 -15.31 22.87 -14.13
C HIS A 311 -16.48 21.91 -14.39
N MET A 312 -17.19 22.11 -15.51
CA MET A 312 -18.28 21.23 -15.94
C MET A 312 -17.77 19.82 -16.28
N LYS A 313 -16.67 19.69 -17.01
CA LYS A 313 -16.01 18.40 -17.27
C LYS A 313 -15.66 17.67 -15.97
N LEU A 314 -15.17 18.37 -14.94
CA LEU A 314 -14.85 17.79 -13.64
C LEU A 314 -16.09 17.38 -12.83
N ILE A 315 -17.16 18.18 -12.85
CA ILE A 315 -18.45 17.84 -12.20
C ILE A 315 -19.06 16.62 -12.89
N ILE A 316 -19.12 16.62 -14.22
CA ILE A 316 -19.60 15.50 -15.02
C ILE A 316 -18.74 14.26 -14.75
N LYS A 317 -17.41 14.37 -14.76
CA LYS A 317 -16.51 13.25 -14.45
C LYS A 317 -16.67 12.73 -13.01
N ARG A 318 -16.96 13.60 -12.03
CA ARG A 318 -17.27 13.21 -10.63
C ARG A 318 -18.63 12.54 -10.51
N ARG A 319 -19.68 13.07 -11.17
CA ARG A 319 -21.02 12.47 -11.22
C ARG A 319 -20.97 11.13 -11.94
N LEU A 320 -20.35 11.04 -13.11
CA LEU A 320 -20.10 9.79 -13.84
C LEU A 320 -19.29 8.78 -13.02
N ARG A 321 -18.29 9.22 -12.24
CA ARG A 321 -17.56 8.32 -11.31
C ARG A 321 -18.44 7.81 -10.17
N LYS A 322 -19.32 8.66 -9.59
CA LYS A 322 -20.29 8.24 -8.57
C LYS A 322 -21.31 7.26 -9.14
N ILE A 323 -21.83 7.55 -10.34
CA ILE A 323 -22.78 6.69 -11.05
C ILE A 323 -22.10 5.34 -11.38
N ARG A 324 -20.92 5.34 -12.01
CA ARG A 324 -20.17 4.10 -12.32
C ARG A 324 -19.84 3.21 -11.11
N LYS A 325 -19.75 3.79 -9.91
CA LYS A 325 -19.51 3.05 -8.65
C LYS A 325 -20.79 2.69 -7.91
N SER A 326 -21.97 3.06 -8.43
CA SER A 326 -23.25 2.78 -7.81
C SER A 326 -23.64 1.31 -7.97
N ARG A 327 -24.31 0.76 -6.95
CA ARG A 327 -24.92 -0.59 -7.00
C ARG A 327 -25.87 -0.76 -8.19
N TYR A 328 -26.53 0.33 -8.62
CA TYR A 328 -27.46 0.34 -9.74
C TYR A 328 -26.76 0.13 -11.09
N THR A 329 -25.59 0.76 -11.31
CA THR A 329 -24.84 0.57 -12.56
C THR A 329 -24.28 -0.84 -12.68
N LYS A 330 -23.85 -1.45 -11.56
CA LYS A 330 -23.46 -2.86 -11.56
C LYS A 330 -24.64 -3.76 -11.96
N ARG A 331 -25.84 -3.54 -11.39
CA ARG A 331 -27.06 -4.29 -11.75
C ARG A 331 -27.50 -4.07 -13.20
N ALA A 332 -27.47 -2.83 -13.68
CA ALA A 332 -27.79 -2.52 -15.08
C ALA A 332 -26.82 -3.23 -16.04
N TYR A 333 -25.52 -3.24 -15.73
CA TYR A 333 -24.53 -3.94 -16.53
C TYR A 333 -24.72 -5.46 -16.49
N GLN A 334 -25.07 -6.03 -15.33
CA GLN A 334 -25.43 -7.45 -15.22
C GLN A 334 -26.61 -7.80 -16.12
N PHE A 335 -27.67 -6.99 -16.08
CA PHE A 335 -28.84 -7.18 -16.92
C PHE A 335 -28.51 -7.08 -18.40
N ALA A 336 -27.76 -6.05 -18.80
CA ALA A 336 -27.28 -5.90 -20.16
C ALA A 336 -26.41 -7.09 -20.61
N PHE A 337 -25.56 -7.63 -19.74
CA PHE A 337 -24.75 -8.80 -20.05
C PHE A 337 -25.60 -10.05 -20.26
N LYS A 338 -26.59 -10.30 -19.39
CA LYS A 338 -27.55 -11.40 -19.58
C LYS A 338 -28.30 -11.24 -20.90
N PHE A 339 -28.81 -10.04 -21.17
CA PHE A 339 -29.57 -9.73 -22.38
C PHE A 339 -28.75 -9.98 -23.65
N VAL A 340 -27.54 -9.41 -23.72
CA VAL A 340 -26.66 -9.63 -24.88
C VAL A 340 -26.19 -11.09 -24.97
N GLY A 341 -26.06 -11.79 -23.84
CA GLY A 341 -25.75 -13.22 -23.81
C GLY A 341 -26.86 -14.14 -24.32
N MET A 342 -28.08 -13.63 -24.51
CA MET A 342 -29.17 -14.35 -25.20
C MET A 342 -29.08 -14.24 -26.72
N PHE A 343 -28.28 -13.32 -27.26
CA PHE A 343 -28.07 -13.22 -28.70
C PHE A 343 -27.24 -14.40 -29.23
N PRO A 344 -27.36 -14.72 -30.54
CA PRO A 344 -26.60 -15.80 -31.16
C PRO A 344 -25.10 -15.70 -30.87
N ALA A 345 -24.54 -16.81 -30.39
CA ALA A 345 -23.13 -16.96 -30.12
C ALA A 345 -22.29 -16.73 -31.38
N ASN A 346 -21.17 -16.04 -31.25
CA ASN A 346 -20.14 -16.03 -32.27
C ASN A 346 -19.26 -17.27 -32.07
N LYS A 347 -19.55 -18.32 -32.84
CA LYS A 347 -18.94 -19.67 -32.72
C LYS A 347 -17.41 -19.67 -32.81
N LYS A 348 -16.80 -18.70 -33.49
CA LYS A 348 -15.35 -18.59 -33.67
C LYS A 348 -14.70 -17.48 -32.83
N LEU A 349 -15.43 -16.84 -31.93
CA LEU A 349 -14.88 -15.78 -31.06
C LEU A 349 -14.34 -16.38 -29.76
N VAL A 350 -13.07 -16.10 -29.48
CA VAL A 350 -12.36 -16.46 -28.26
C VAL A 350 -11.95 -15.20 -27.50
N MET A 351 -12.32 -15.14 -26.23
CA MET A 351 -11.93 -14.05 -25.33
C MET A 351 -10.86 -14.53 -24.37
N PHE A 352 -9.70 -13.90 -24.40
CA PHE A 352 -8.57 -14.17 -23.51
C PHE A 352 -8.47 -13.10 -22.42
N GLU A 353 -8.12 -13.51 -21.20
CA GLU A 353 -7.81 -12.59 -20.11
C GLU A 353 -6.80 -13.19 -19.12
N SER A 354 -5.71 -12.48 -18.84
CA SER A 354 -4.75 -12.83 -17.80
C SER A 354 -4.81 -11.85 -16.61
N PHE A 355 -4.90 -12.40 -15.40
CA PHE A 355 -4.92 -11.69 -14.11
C PHE A 355 -5.89 -10.48 -14.05
N LEU A 356 -7.14 -10.69 -14.47
CA LEU A 356 -8.20 -9.65 -14.58
C LEU A 356 -7.91 -8.57 -15.64
N GLY A 357 -7.16 -8.91 -16.68
CA GLY A 357 -6.83 -8.05 -17.82
C GLY A 357 -5.67 -7.11 -17.54
N LYS A 358 -4.80 -7.45 -16.58
CA LYS A 358 -3.64 -6.62 -16.22
C LYS A 358 -2.42 -6.87 -17.09
N GLN A 359 -2.30 -8.04 -17.68
CA GLN A 359 -1.08 -8.50 -18.34
C GLN A 359 -1.40 -9.29 -19.62
N TYR A 360 -0.45 -9.29 -20.55
CA TYR A 360 -0.36 -10.24 -21.66
C TYR A 360 0.64 -11.31 -21.27
N SER A 361 0.19 -12.34 -20.56
CA SER A 361 1.07 -13.32 -19.91
C SER A 361 0.37 -14.66 -19.65
N ASP A 362 1.14 -15.63 -19.16
CA ASP A 362 0.66 -16.88 -18.55
C ASP A 362 0.00 -17.85 -19.57
N ASN A 363 -0.73 -18.85 -19.07
CA ASN A 363 -1.35 -19.89 -19.91
C ASN A 363 -2.26 -19.31 -21.02
N PRO A 364 -3.08 -18.27 -20.77
CA PRO A 364 -3.88 -17.65 -21.82
C PRO A 364 -3.03 -17.07 -22.97
N ARG A 365 -1.80 -16.59 -22.70
CA ARG A 365 -0.92 -16.03 -23.72
C ARG A 365 -0.40 -17.12 -24.64
N ALA A 366 0.10 -18.22 -24.08
CA ALA A 366 0.61 -19.33 -24.87
C ALA A 366 -0.48 -19.96 -25.77
N ILE A 367 -1.69 -20.15 -25.23
CA ILE A 367 -2.84 -20.62 -26.02
C ILE A 367 -3.18 -19.62 -27.14
N TYR A 368 -3.18 -18.32 -26.85
CA TYR A 368 -3.44 -17.29 -27.86
C TYR A 368 -2.40 -17.31 -28.98
N GLU A 369 -1.10 -17.34 -28.64
CA GLU A 369 -0.01 -17.36 -29.62
C GLU A 369 -0.10 -18.59 -30.52
N TYR A 370 -0.32 -19.77 -29.93
CA TYR A 370 -0.51 -21.01 -30.68
C TYR A 370 -1.75 -20.96 -31.60
N MET A 371 -2.90 -20.48 -31.09
CA MET A 371 -4.11 -20.36 -31.91
C MET A 371 -3.97 -19.32 -33.02
N LYS A 372 -3.26 -18.22 -32.76
CA LYS A 372 -3.06 -17.16 -33.75
C LYS A 372 -2.26 -17.66 -34.94
N GLU A 373 -1.26 -18.49 -34.69
CA GLU A 373 -0.43 -19.10 -35.73
C GLU A 373 -1.16 -20.22 -36.48
N LYS A 374 -1.77 -21.17 -35.75
CA LYS A 374 -2.30 -22.41 -36.36
C LYS A 374 -3.76 -22.34 -36.79
N TYR A 375 -4.56 -21.45 -36.22
CA TYR A 375 -6.02 -21.38 -36.42
C TYR A 375 -6.52 -19.95 -36.66
N PRO A 376 -6.06 -19.28 -37.75
CA PRO A 376 -6.39 -17.88 -38.06
C PRO A 376 -7.89 -17.64 -38.33
N GLU A 377 -8.68 -18.69 -38.54
CA GLU A 377 -10.13 -18.59 -38.69
C GLU A 377 -10.87 -18.19 -37.40
N PHE A 378 -10.21 -18.31 -36.24
CA PHE A 378 -10.75 -17.84 -34.97
C PHE A 378 -10.52 -16.34 -34.79
N LYS A 379 -11.53 -15.65 -34.24
CA LYS A 379 -11.43 -14.25 -33.83
C LYS A 379 -10.90 -14.22 -32.40
N LEU A 380 -9.62 -13.89 -32.23
CA LEU A 380 -8.94 -13.91 -30.93
C LEU A 380 -8.89 -12.50 -30.33
N TYR A 381 -9.65 -12.24 -29.27
CA TYR A 381 -9.73 -10.93 -28.62
C TYR A 381 -9.12 -10.99 -27.21
N TRP A 382 -8.35 -9.96 -26.85
CA TRP A 382 -7.74 -9.86 -25.52
C TRP A 382 -8.44 -8.81 -24.66
N SER A 383 -8.90 -9.22 -23.47
CA SER A 383 -9.56 -8.34 -22.49
C SER A 383 -8.55 -7.60 -21.62
N VAL A 384 -8.62 -6.26 -21.61
CA VAL A 384 -7.62 -5.41 -20.93
C VAL A 384 -8.26 -4.43 -19.95
N ASP A 385 -7.79 -4.42 -18.71
CA ASP A 385 -8.10 -3.36 -17.75
C ASP A 385 -7.51 -2.03 -18.21
N ARG A 386 -8.34 -0.99 -18.27
CA ARG A 386 -7.95 0.33 -18.79
C ARG A 386 -6.76 0.97 -18.07
N ARG A 387 -6.44 0.53 -16.85
CA ARG A 387 -5.29 1.03 -16.08
C ARG A 387 -3.96 0.46 -16.56
N PHE A 388 -3.99 -0.67 -17.26
CA PHE A 388 -2.83 -1.41 -17.73
C PHE A 388 -2.79 -1.46 -19.27
N SER A 389 -3.50 -0.56 -19.96
CA SER A 389 -3.57 -0.60 -21.42
C SER A 389 -2.22 -0.37 -22.11
N PHE A 390 -1.31 0.34 -21.44
CA PHE A 390 0.03 0.63 -21.95
C PHE A 390 0.87 -0.65 -22.18
N ASN A 391 0.65 -1.70 -21.37
CA ASN A 391 1.27 -3.03 -21.53
C ASN A 391 0.95 -3.72 -22.88
N PHE A 392 -0.09 -3.25 -23.57
CA PHE A 392 -0.62 -3.86 -24.78
C PHE A 392 -0.45 -2.96 -26.02
N GLU A 393 0.16 -1.79 -25.86
CA GLU A 393 0.47 -0.89 -26.98
C GLU A 393 1.57 -1.52 -27.86
N ASN A 394 1.53 -1.23 -29.16
CA ASN A 394 2.48 -1.74 -30.17
C ASN A 394 2.55 -3.28 -30.33
N ARG A 395 1.56 -4.01 -29.81
CA ARG A 395 1.43 -5.45 -30.03
C ARG A 395 0.41 -5.71 -31.14
N ASP A 396 0.66 -6.74 -31.94
CA ASP A 396 -0.32 -7.25 -32.89
C ASP A 396 -1.41 -8.06 -32.18
N LEU A 397 -2.30 -7.36 -31.47
CA LEU A 397 -3.39 -7.90 -30.65
C LEU A 397 -4.69 -7.13 -30.90
N VAL A 398 -5.81 -7.86 -31.00
CA VAL A 398 -7.14 -7.23 -30.97
C VAL A 398 -7.58 -6.99 -29.52
N VAL A 399 -7.23 -5.81 -29.00
CA VAL A 399 -7.50 -5.44 -27.61
C VAL A 399 -8.92 -4.91 -27.41
N VAL A 400 -9.59 -5.41 -26.36
CA VAL A 400 -10.91 -4.96 -25.93
C VAL A 400 -10.88 -4.49 -24.48
N LYS A 401 -11.12 -3.19 -24.27
CA LYS A 401 -11.09 -2.57 -22.93
C LYS A 401 -12.18 -3.16 -22.03
N ARG A 402 -11.79 -3.83 -20.95
CA ARG A 402 -12.65 -4.47 -19.93
C ARG A 402 -13.75 -3.51 -19.47
N LEU A 403 -14.96 -4.04 -19.37
CA LEU A 403 -16.20 -3.31 -19.03
C LEU A 403 -16.60 -2.17 -19.98
N SER A 404 -16.05 -2.11 -21.19
CA SER A 404 -16.59 -1.26 -22.26
C SER A 404 -17.85 -1.88 -22.88
N ILE A 405 -18.54 -1.11 -23.74
CA ILE A 405 -19.66 -1.64 -24.53
C ILE A 405 -19.15 -2.70 -25.51
N ARG A 406 -18.04 -2.45 -26.22
CA ARG A 406 -17.41 -3.46 -27.08
C ARG A 406 -17.07 -4.74 -26.33
N TRP A 407 -16.56 -4.60 -25.09
CA TRP A 407 -16.30 -5.75 -24.21
C TRP A 407 -17.57 -6.50 -23.82
N LEU A 408 -18.66 -5.79 -23.50
CA LEU A 408 -19.94 -6.40 -23.17
C LEU A 408 -20.41 -7.32 -24.30
N PHE A 409 -20.41 -6.81 -25.53
CA PHE A 409 -20.83 -7.58 -26.71
C PHE A 409 -19.88 -8.71 -27.06
N ALA A 410 -18.57 -8.47 -27.01
CA ALA A 410 -17.58 -9.50 -27.31
C ALA A 410 -17.62 -10.63 -26.27
N MET A 411 -17.57 -10.29 -24.97
CA MET A 411 -17.54 -11.27 -23.89
C MET A 411 -18.86 -12.04 -23.79
N ALA A 412 -20.02 -11.39 -23.89
CA ALA A 412 -21.32 -12.04 -23.74
C ALA A 412 -21.71 -12.92 -24.95
N ARG A 413 -21.14 -12.69 -26.15
CA ARG A 413 -21.40 -13.50 -27.35
C ARG A 413 -20.28 -14.46 -27.70
N ALA A 414 -19.16 -14.43 -26.98
CA ALA A 414 -18.03 -15.32 -27.27
C ALA A 414 -18.39 -16.77 -27.01
N LYS A 415 -18.01 -17.66 -27.94
CA LYS A 415 -18.15 -19.10 -27.74
C LYS A 415 -17.16 -19.61 -26.70
N TYR A 416 -15.98 -19.00 -26.58
CA TYR A 416 -14.93 -19.45 -25.68
C TYR A 416 -14.38 -18.30 -24.80
N TRP A 417 -14.23 -18.58 -23.51
CA TRP A 417 -13.48 -17.76 -22.57
C TRP A 417 -12.24 -18.53 -22.09
N VAL A 418 -11.06 -17.92 -22.18
CA VAL A 418 -9.78 -18.46 -21.72
C VAL A 418 -9.21 -17.52 -20.68
N VAL A 419 -9.22 -17.94 -19.41
CA VAL A 419 -8.76 -17.09 -18.29
C VAL A 419 -7.98 -17.91 -17.27
N ASN A 420 -7.11 -17.26 -16.51
CA ASN A 420 -6.26 -17.89 -15.49
C ASN A 420 -6.60 -17.51 -14.04
N THR A 421 -7.61 -16.66 -13.87
CA THR A 421 -8.08 -16.20 -12.56
C THR A 421 -9.60 -16.21 -12.49
N ARG A 422 -10.13 -16.21 -11.28
CA ARG A 422 -11.58 -16.18 -11.04
C ARG A 422 -12.21 -14.94 -11.65
N MET A 423 -13.28 -15.13 -12.40
CA MET A 423 -14.09 -14.02 -12.89
C MET A 423 -15.06 -13.53 -11.80
N PRO A 424 -15.30 -12.21 -11.68
CA PRO A 424 -16.26 -11.71 -10.72
C PRO A 424 -17.63 -12.38 -10.89
N LEU A 425 -18.19 -12.94 -9.80
CA LEU A 425 -19.47 -13.67 -9.79
C LEU A 425 -20.65 -12.93 -10.43
N TRP A 426 -20.58 -11.61 -10.45
CA TRP A 426 -21.62 -10.79 -11.03
C TRP A 426 -21.61 -10.77 -12.56
N ILE A 427 -20.52 -11.13 -13.23
CA ILE A 427 -20.51 -11.30 -14.68
C ILE A 427 -21.06 -12.70 -14.94
N PRO A 428 -22.28 -12.87 -15.48
CA PRO A 428 -22.87 -14.20 -15.68
C PRO A 428 -22.21 -14.92 -16.86
N LYS A 429 -22.09 -16.25 -16.81
CA LYS A 429 -21.64 -17.07 -17.96
C LYS A 429 -22.84 -17.31 -18.89
N PRO A 430 -22.82 -16.89 -20.16
CA PRO A 430 -23.83 -17.29 -21.13
C PRO A 430 -23.85 -18.81 -21.31
N ALA A 431 -25.03 -19.42 -21.49
CA ALA A 431 -25.16 -20.88 -21.56
C ALA A 431 -24.39 -21.49 -22.75
N HIS A 432 -24.27 -20.76 -23.86
CA HIS A 432 -23.56 -21.20 -25.05
C HIS A 432 -22.03 -21.14 -24.91
N THR A 433 -21.51 -20.41 -23.92
CA THR A 433 -20.07 -20.15 -23.75
C THR A 433 -19.39 -21.29 -23.00
N VAL A 434 -18.29 -21.75 -23.58
CA VAL A 434 -17.30 -22.65 -22.97
C VAL A 434 -16.27 -21.83 -22.20
N TYR A 435 -16.12 -22.12 -20.91
CA TYR A 435 -15.19 -21.44 -20.02
C TYR A 435 -14.03 -22.37 -19.69
N LEU A 436 -12.88 -22.13 -20.34
CA LEU A 436 -11.59 -22.73 -20.03
C LEU A 436 -10.90 -21.94 -18.90
N GLN A 437 -10.83 -22.54 -17.72
CA GLN A 437 -10.00 -22.05 -16.62
C GLN A 437 -8.62 -22.68 -16.74
N THR A 438 -7.59 -21.85 -16.77
CA THR A 438 -6.20 -22.33 -16.87
C THR A 438 -5.52 -22.37 -15.51
N TRP A 439 -6.08 -21.70 -14.49
CA TRP A 439 -5.40 -21.45 -13.22
C TRP A 439 -3.98 -20.89 -13.44
N HIS A 440 -3.13 -20.90 -12.44
CA HIS A 440 -1.85 -20.14 -12.50
C HIS A 440 -0.69 -20.78 -11.73
N GLY A 441 -0.74 -22.09 -11.46
CA GLY A 441 0.38 -22.80 -10.85
C GLY A 441 0.00 -24.05 -10.09
N THR A 442 0.97 -24.95 -9.93
CA THR A 442 0.89 -26.12 -9.06
C THR A 442 0.69 -25.68 -7.60
N PRO A 443 -0.34 -26.19 -6.90
CA PRO A 443 -0.62 -25.78 -5.53
C PRO A 443 0.42 -26.31 -4.54
N LEU A 444 1.23 -25.43 -3.94
CA LEU A 444 1.97 -25.76 -2.71
C LEU A 444 1.07 -25.62 -1.47
N LYS A 445 0.23 -24.57 -1.45
CA LYS A 445 -0.53 -24.11 -0.28
C LYS A 445 -1.97 -24.58 -0.36
N LYS A 446 -2.60 -24.89 0.78
CA LYS A 446 -4.03 -25.21 0.86
C LYS A 446 -4.89 -24.14 0.17
N LEU A 447 -5.79 -24.54 -0.73
CA LEU A 447 -6.63 -23.65 -1.54
C LEU A 447 -8.13 -23.86 -1.28
N ALA A 448 -8.90 -22.78 -1.44
CA ALA A 448 -10.36 -22.82 -1.56
C ALA A 448 -11.06 -23.63 -0.46
N ALA A 449 -11.68 -24.78 -0.79
CA ALA A 449 -12.41 -25.59 0.17
C ALA A 449 -11.51 -26.19 1.26
N ASP A 450 -10.24 -26.46 0.93
CA ASP A 450 -9.27 -27.12 1.82
C ASP A 450 -8.62 -26.14 2.81
N MET A 451 -8.89 -24.83 2.69
CA MET A 451 -8.42 -23.85 3.69
C MET A 451 -9.27 -23.96 4.95
N GLU A 452 -8.67 -24.20 6.12
CA GLU A 452 -9.40 -24.22 7.40
C GLU A 452 -9.93 -22.84 7.75
N GLU A 453 -9.07 -21.82 7.74
CA GLU A 453 -9.42 -20.44 8.02
C GLU A 453 -9.02 -19.46 6.90
N VAL A 454 -9.73 -18.33 6.82
CA VAL A 454 -9.48 -17.27 5.83
C VAL A 454 -9.46 -15.91 6.53
N HIS A 455 -8.26 -15.38 6.82
CA HIS A 455 -8.06 -14.09 7.49
C HIS A 455 -8.16 -12.85 6.56
N MET A 456 -8.89 -12.95 5.44
CA MET A 456 -8.98 -11.86 4.46
C MET A 456 -9.98 -10.76 4.88
N PRO A 457 -9.59 -9.47 4.93
CA PRO A 457 -10.48 -8.39 5.34
C PRO A 457 -11.74 -8.27 4.47
N GLY A 458 -12.92 -8.29 5.09
CA GLY A 458 -14.21 -8.05 4.43
C GLY A 458 -14.94 -9.28 3.89
N THR A 459 -14.49 -10.49 4.26
CA THR A 459 -15.20 -11.75 4.05
C THR A 459 -15.05 -12.67 5.27
N THR A 460 -15.92 -13.66 5.40
CA THR A 460 -15.75 -14.81 6.31
C THR A 460 -15.25 -16.01 5.51
N THR A 461 -14.69 -17.02 6.18
CA THR A 461 -14.28 -18.30 5.59
C THR A 461 -15.39 -18.93 4.77
N GLU A 462 -16.59 -19.12 5.34
CA GLU A 462 -17.74 -19.71 4.65
C GLU A 462 -18.13 -18.92 3.39
N LYS A 463 -18.20 -17.59 3.50
CA LYS A 463 -18.57 -16.72 2.39
C LYS A 463 -17.52 -16.76 1.29
N TYR A 464 -16.24 -16.83 1.65
CA TYR A 464 -15.15 -16.99 0.71
C TYR A 464 -15.27 -18.33 -0.04
N LYS A 465 -15.38 -19.45 0.68
CA LYS A 465 -15.53 -20.79 0.11
C LYS A 465 -16.75 -20.87 -0.81
N ARG A 466 -17.92 -20.45 -0.33
CA ARG A 466 -19.17 -20.43 -1.13
C ARG A 466 -19.01 -19.62 -2.42
N ASN A 467 -18.41 -18.44 -2.36
CA ASN A 467 -18.19 -17.61 -3.54
C ASN A 467 -17.16 -18.21 -4.50
N PHE A 468 -16.13 -18.88 -3.97
CA PHE A 468 -15.14 -19.59 -4.79
C PHE A 468 -15.82 -20.74 -5.54
N LEU A 469 -16.50 -21.64 -4.82
CA LEU A 469 -17.15 -22.81 -5.41
C LEU A 469 -18.23 -22.43 -6.43
N LYS A 470 -18.96 -21.34 -6.18
CA LYS A 470 -19.92 -20.80 -7.16
C LYS A 470 -19.26 -20.27 -8.44
N GLU A 471 -18.02 -19.84 -8.35
CA GLU A 471 -17.26 -19.43 -9.54
C GLU A 471 -16.71 -20.66 -10.27
N ALA A 472 -16.12 -21.60 -9.52
CA ALA A 472 -15.58 -22.85 -10.05
C ALA A 472 -16.62 -23.70 -10.80
N SER A 473 -17.86 -23.77 -10.28
CA SER A 473 -18.95 -24.52 -10.94
C SER A 473 -19.32 -24.00 -12.34
N ARG A 474 -18.87 -22.79 -12.70
CA ARG A 474 -19.09 -22.19 -14.01
C ARG A 474 -18.02 -22.55 -15.02
N TRP A 475 -16.85 -23.03 -14.60
CA TRP A 475 -15.83 -23.50 -15.52
C TRP A 475 -16.35 -24.75 -16.22
N ASP A 476 -15.98 -24.94 -17.48
CA ASP A 476 -16.30 -26.16 -18.23
C ASP A 476 -15.06 -27.06 -18.34
N TYR A 477 -13.88 -26.45 -18.39
CA TYR A 477 -12.58 -27.12 -18.39
C TYR A 477 -11.64 -26.47 -17.37
N LEU A 478 -10.77 -27.27 -16.76
CA LEU A 478 -9.67 -26.82 -15.91
C LEU A 478 -8.34 -27.45 -16.34
N ILE A 479 -7.32 -26.66 -16.63
CA ILE A 479 -5.97 -27.19 -16.93
C ILE A 479 -5.30 -27.67 -15.64
N SER A 480 -4.64 -28.83 -15.71
CA SER A 480 -3.80 -29.37 -14.65
C SER A 480 -2.39 -29.67 -15.16
N PRO A 481 -1.34 -29.26 -14.42
CA PRO A 481 0.05 -29.51 -14.79
C PRO A 481 0.52 -30.93 -14.49
N ASN A 482 -0.12 -31.63 -13.54
CA ASN A 482 0.27 -32.97 -13.08
C ASN A 482 -0.85 -33.63 -12.28
N ALA A 483 -0.78 -34.95 -12.09
CA ALA A 483 -1.78 -35.74 -11.36
C ALA A 483 -1.99 -35.25 -9.91
N TYR A 484 -0.91 -34.82 -9.24
CA TYR A 484 -0.98 -34.20 -7.92
C TYR A 484 -1.91 -32.98 -7.89
N SER A 485 -1.75 -32.07 -8.86
CA SER A 485 -2.60 -30.89 -8.97
C SER A 485 -4.04 -31.26 -9.30
N THR A 486 -4.26 -32.30 -10.10
CA THR A 486 -5.61 -32.78 -10.43
C THR A 486 -6.35 -33.23 -9.19
N GLU A 487 -5.75 -34.07 -8.36
CA GLU A 487 -6.37 -34.57 -7.13
C GLU A 487 -6.76 -33.39 -6.22
N ILE A 488 -5.85 -32.43 -6.05
CA ILE A 488 -6.10 -31.21 -5.28
C ILE A 488 -7.23 -30.40 -5.91
N PHE A 489 -7.23 -30.17 -7.22
CA PHE A 489 -8.26 -29.36 -7.88
C PHE A 489 -9.63 -30.03 -7.80
N ARG A 490 -9.72 -31.36 -7.93
CA ARG A 490 -10.96 -32.13 -7.73
C ARG A 490 -11.56 -31.84 -6.36
N ARG A 491 -10.78 -31.93 -5.27
CA ARG A 491 -11.28 -31.69 -3.91
C ARG A 491 -11.45 -30.20 -3.56
N ALA A 492 -10.42 -29.39 -3.78
CA ALA A 492 -10.34 -28.02 -3.29
C ALA A 492 -11.32 -27.10 -4.02
N PHE A 493 -11.53 -27.35 -5.32
CA PHE A 493 -12.48 -26.60 -6.13
C PHE A 493 -13.84 -27.30 -6.27
N ARG A 494 -13.98 -28.52 -5.71
CA ARG A 494 -15.13 -29.41 -5.92
C ARG A 494 -15.51 -29.50 -7.39
N PHE A 495 -14.51 -29.71 -8.23
CA PHE A 495 -14.65 -29.65 -9.68
C PHE A 495 -14.90 -31.05 -10.24
N ASP A 496 -16.11 -31.27 -10.69
CA ASP A 496 -16.64 -32.55 -11.19
C ASP A 496 -16.55 -32.70 -12.72
N LYS A 497 -16.36 -31.60 -13.44
CA LYS A 497 -16.22 -31.59 -14.90
C LYS A 497 -14.81 -32.00 -15.36
N GLU A 498 -14.44 -31.63 -16.58
CA GLU A 498 -13.25 -32.12 -17.25
C GLU A 498 -11.98 -31.36 -16.85
N ILE A 499 -11.02 -32.08 -16.27
CA ILE A 499 -9.67 -31.60 -16.01
C ILE A 499 -8.75 -32.06 -17.14
N LEU A 500 -7.97 -31.12 -17.68
CA LEU A 500 -7.02 -31.34 -18.78
C LEU A 500 -5.61 -31.50 -18.19
N GLU A 501 -5.25 -32.74 -17.86
CA GLU A 501 -3.89 -33.11 -17.45
C GLU A 501 -2.93 -33.05 -18.64
N THR A 502 -2.37 -31.88 -18.89
CA THR A 502 -1.64 -31.59 -20.14
C THR A 502 -0.30 -30.91 -19.93
N GLY A 503 0.09 -30.61 -18.69
CA GLY A 503 1.11 -29.60 -18.42
C GLY A 503 0.52 -28.19 -18.57
N TYR A 504 1.31 -27.16 -18.29
CA TYR A 504 0.86 -25.78 -18.49
C TYR A 504 1.28 -25.24 -19.87
N PRO A 505 0.34 -24.72 -20.70
CA PRO A 505 0.65 -24.07 -21.97
C PRO A 505 1.75 -23.01 -21.87
N ARG A 506 1.81 -22.26 -20.76
CA ARG A 506 2.84 -21.22 -20.57
C ARG A 506 4.25 -21.82 -20.59
N ASN A 507 4.43 -23.05 -20.13
CA ASN A 507 5.72 -23.71 -19.99
C ASN A 507 6.27 -24.26 -21.31
N ASP A 508 5.46 -24.39 -22.37
CA ASP A 508 5.95 -24.71 -23.73
C ASP A 508 7.10 -23.78 -24.16
N PHE A 509 7.04 -22.51 -23.73
CA PHE A 509 8.06 -21.49 -23.99
C PHE A 509 9.43 -21.86 -23.41
N LEU A 510 9.47 -22.52 -22.24
CA LEU A 510 10.72 -22.91 -21.58
C LEU A 510 11.44 -24.04 -22.33
N PHE A 511 10.74 -24.80 -23.18
CA PHE A 511 11.37 -25.77 -24.08
C PHE A 511 11.82 -25.11 -25.37
N LYS A 512 10.93 -24.31 -25.98
CA LYS A 512 11.16 -23.73 -27.32
C LYS A 512 12.24 -22.66 -27.36
N GLN A 513 12.39 -21.90 -26.28
CA GLN A 513 13.21 -20.68 -26.24
C GLN A 513 14.45 -20.81 -25.34
N ASN A 514 14.70 -22.00 -24.79
CA ASN A 514 15.87 -22.26 -23.95
C ASN A 514 17.11 -22.57 -24.79
N HIS A 515 17.55 -21.58 -25.55
CA HIS A 515 18.80 -21.62 -26.32
C HIS A 515 19.57 -20.31 -26.18
N THR A 516 20.89 -20.38 -26.34
CA THR A 516 21.83 -19.30 -26.04
C THR A 516 21.48 -17.97 -26.68
N GLU A 517 21.11 -17.98 -27.97
CA GLU A 517 20.80 -16.74 -28.72
C GLU A 517 19.60 -15.98 -28.16
N GLU A 518 18.52 -16.68 -27.76
CA GLU A 518 17.33 -16.01 -27.21
C GLU A 518 17.61 -15.50 -25.80
N ILE A 519 18.31 -16.28 -24.98
CA ILE A 519 18.73 -15.85 -23.64
C ILE A 519 19.60 -14.59 -23.74
N ARG A 520 20.54 -14.57 -24.68
CA ARG A 520 21.41 -13.41 -24.97
C ARG A 520 20.59 -12.20 -25.42
N ALA A 521 19.66 -12.39 -26.35
CA ALA A 521 18.76 -11.33 -26.82
C ALA A 521 17.90 -10.74 -25.69
N LEU A 522 17.39 -11.59 -24.78
CA LEU A 522 16.64 -11.15 -23.60
C LEU A 522 17.53 -10.36 -22.62
N LYS A 523 18.76 -10.84 -22.33
CA LYS A 523 19.71 -10.09 -21.48
C LYS A 523 19.98 -8.69 -22.05
N LEU A 524 20.29 -8.59 -23.35
CA LEU A 524 20.52 -7.32 -24.05
C LEU A 524 19.29 -6.40 -24.02
N LYS A 525 18.12 -6.93 -24.35
CA LYS A 525 16.84 -6.20 -24.32
C LYS A 525 16.55 -5.59 -22.95
N TYR A 526 17.01 -6.26 -21.90
CA TYR A 526 16.77 -5.88 -20.51
C TYR A 526 17.92 -5.14 -19.85
N GLY A 527 19.01 -4.86 -20.58
CA GLY A 527 20.18 -4.16 -20.05
C GLY A 527 20.87 -4.94 -18.94
N LEU A 528 20.84 -6.27 -19.03
CA LEU A 528 21.50 -7.17 -18.09
C LEU A 528 22.87 -7.58 -18.65
N PRO A 529 23.90 -7.73 -17.80
CA PRO A 529 25.24 -8.14 -18.23
C PRO A 529 25.24 -9.54 -18.86
N GLU A 530 26.02 -9.70 -19.92
CA GLU A 530 26.16 -10.98 -20.63
C GLU A 530 27.22 -11.89 -19.98
N ASP A 531 28.23 -11.28 -19.38
CA ASP A 531 29.40 -11.89 -18.74
C ASP A 531 29.14 -12.36 -17.30
N LYS A 532 27.99 -11.99 -16.71
CA LYS A 532 27.60 -12.39 -15.36
C LYS A 532 26.45 -13.39 -15.36
N LYS A 533 26.47 -14.27 -14.35
CA LYS A 533 25.37 -15.17 -14.01
C LYS A 533 24.22 -14.38 -13.37
N ILE A 534 22.98 -14.83 -13.57
CA ILE A 534 21.78 -14.13 -13.10
C ILE A 534 21.08 -14.95 -12.01
N ILE A 535 20.92 -14.34 -10.84
CA ILE A 535 20.09 -14.83 -9.74
C ILE A 535 18.70 -14.23 -9.88
N LEU A 536 17.66 -15.05 -10.06
CA LEU A 536 16.28 -14.61 -9.93
C LEU A 536 15.83 -14.76 -8.48
N TYR A 537 15.50 -13.65 -7.82
CA TYR A 537 14.92 -13.65 -6.48
C TYR A 537 13.41 -13.37 -6.54
N ALA A 538 12.59 -14.38 -6.21
CA ALA A 538 11.13 -14.34 -6.39
C ALA A 538 10.33 -14.79 -5.15
N PRO A 539 10.44 -14.08 -4.01
CA PRO A 539 9.79 -14.47 -2.76
C PRO A 539 8.27 -14.27 -2.78
N THR A 540 7.56 -15.00 -1.93
CA THR A 540 6.11 -14.85 -1.77
C THR A 540 5.72 -13.67 -0.91
N TRP A 541 4.54 -13.12 -1.20
CA TRP A 541 3.95 -12.06 -0.40
C TRP A 541 3.49 -12.58 0.97
N ARG A 542 3.79 -11.81 2.04
CA ARG A 542 3.38 -12.09 3.42
C ARG A 542 2.19 -11.23 3.84
N ASP A 543 1.07 -11.87 4.22
CA ASP A 543 -0.18 -11.18 4.57
C ASP A 543 -0.16 -10.55 5.99
N ASN A 544 0.62 -11.13 6.92
CA ASN A 544 0.81 -10.66 8.31
C ASN A 544 1.58 -9.33 8.42
N LYS A 545 2.37 -8.93 7.41
CA LYS A 545 3.08 -7.62 7.39
C LYS A 545 2.15 -6.42 7.07
N PHE A 546 0.82 -6.57 7.26
CA PHE A 546 -0.22 -5.57 7.01
C PHE A 546 -0.55 -4.73 8.25
N TYR A 547 -0.07 -3.47 8.27
CA TYR A 547 -0.36 -2.51 9.36
C TYR A 547 -1.45 -1.48 8.99
N GLY A 548 -2.07 -1.60 7.81
CA GLY A 548 -3.20 -0.78 7.36
C GLY A 548 -3.29 -0.61 5.85
N LYS A 549 -4.43 -0.09 5.35
CA LYS A 549 -4.69 0.11 3.91
C LYS A 549 -3.54 0.86 3.22
N GLY A 550 -2.75 0.14 2.42
CA GLY A 550 -1.63 0.70 1.64
C GLY A 550 -0.36 1.00 2.43
N LYS A 551 -0.21 0.46 3.65
CA LYS A 551 0.99 0.58 4.48
C LYS A 551 1.46 -0.81 4.92
N TYR A 552 2.51 -1.28 4.27
CA TYR A 552 3.17 -2.56 4.53
C TYR A 552 4.58 -2.29 5.08
N LYS A 553 5.07 -3.06 6.07
CA LYS A 553 6.51 -3.04 6.41
C LYS A 553 7.24 -3.58 5.18
N PHE A 554 8.20 -2.81 4.66
CA PHE A 554 9.19 -3.36 3.74
C PHE A 554 10.36 -3.73 4.62
N ASP A 555 10.59 -5.03 4.71
CA ASP A 555 11.74 -5.60 5.38
C ASP A 555 12.17 -6.71 4.43
N LEU A 556 13.25 -6.45 3.70
CA LEU A 556 13.85 -7.40 2.77
C LEU A 556 14.81 -8.23 3.62
N PRO A 557 14.49 -9.50 3.93
CA PRO A 557 15.34 -10.30 4.81
C PRO A 557 16.68 -10.67 4.15
N LEU A 558 16.76 -10.49 2.83
CA LEU A 558 17.94 -10.71 2.03
C LEU A 558 18.87 -9.49 2.12
N ASP A 559 20.10 -9.71 2.57
CA ASP A 559 21.11 -8.66 2.67
C ASP A 559 21.80 -8.45 1.32
N LEU A 560 21.41 -7.39 0.62
CA LEU A 560 21.92 -7.07 -0.72
C LEU A 560 23.35 -6.52 -0.70
N GLU A 561 23.78 -5.89 0.39
CA GLU A 561 25.13 -5.36 0.53
C GLU A 561 26.12 -6.51 0.62
N LYS A 562 25.85 -7.47 1.52
CA LYS A 562 26.67 -8.67 1.66
C LYS A 562 26.71 -9.53 0.40
N LEU A 563 25.57 -9.70 -0.29
CA LEU A 563 25.54 -10.41 -1.56
C LEU A 563 26.37 -9.71 -2.65
N LYS A 564 26.37 -8.37 -2.68
CA LYS A 564 27.16 -7.59 -3.63
C LYS A 564 28.66 -7.74 -3.34
N GLU A 565 29.06 -7.67 -2.08
CA GLU A 565 30.46 -7.84 -1.67
C GLU A 565 31.00 -9.23 -2.03
N GLU A 566 30.21 -10.29 -1.81
CA GLU A 566 30.67 -11.67 -1.96
C GLU A 566 30.48 -12.25 -3.36
N LEU A 567 29.50 -11.77 -4.13
CA LEU A 567 29.10 -12.37 -5.41
C LEU A 567 29.07 -11.36 -6.57
N GLY A 568 29.23 -10.06 -6.31
CA GLY A 568 28.99 -9.00 -7.28
C GLY A 568 29.88 -9.03 -8.52
N ASP A 569 31.04 -9.67 -8.45
CA ASP A 569 31.93 -9.84 -9.61
C ASP A 569 31.41 -10.87 -10.62
N GLN A 570 30.69 -11.88 -10.15
CA GLN A 570 30.25 -13.02 -10.99
C GLN A 570 28.74 -13.05 -11.22
N TYR A 571 27.96 -12.46 -10.31
CA TYR A 571 26.51 -12.51 -10.33
C TYR A 571 25.87 -11.13 -10.35
N VAL A 572 24.68 -11.09 -10.93
CA VAL A 572 23.69 -10.02 -10.69
C VAL A 572 22.40 -10.63 -10.18
N ILE A 573 21.62 -9.84 -9.43
CA ILE A 573 20.33 -10.26 -8.89
C ILE A 573 19.18 -9.53 -9.56
N VAL A 574 18.26 -10.30 -10.13
CA VAL A 574 16.99 -9.84 -10.70
C VAL A 574 15.90 -10.07 -9.66
N MET A 575 15.32 -8.99 -9.16
CA MET A 575 14.32 -9.03 -8.09
C MET A 575 12.90 -8.99 -8.66
N ARG A 576 12.09 -10.00 -8.31
CA ARG A 576 10.69 -10.14 -8.72
C ARG A 576 9.77 -10.08 -7.49
N MET A 577 9.60 -8.87 -6.95
CA MET A 577 8.80 -8.64 -5.74
C MET A 577 7.30 -8.48 -6.06
N HIS A 578 6.45 -8.72 -5.07
CA HIS A 578 5.03 -8.39 -5.19
C HIS A 578 4.82 -6.87 -5.38
N TYR A 579 3.86 -6.46 -6.22
CA TYR A 579 3.66 -5.04 -6.57
C TYR A 579 3.38 -4.10 -5.38
N LEU A 580 2.88 -4.64 -4.25
CA LEU A 580 2.67 -3.88 -3.01
C LEU A 580 3.98 -3.56 -2.27
N VAL A 581 5.02 -4.33 -2.54
CA VAL A 581 6.38 -4.17 -2.02
C VAL A 581 7.24 -3.37 -2.98
N ALA A 582 7.21 -3.74 -4.27
CA ALA A 582 8.06 -3.20 -5.31
C ALA A 582 8.13 -1.67 -5.31
N SER A 583 7.00 -0.98 -5.13
CA SER A 583 6.95 0.50 -5.08
C SER A 583 7.75 1.17 -3.95
N LYS A 584 8.37 0.38 -3.06
CA LYS A 584 9.19 0.83 -1.93
C LYS A 584 10.63 0.29 -1.98
N LEU A 585 10.95 -0.53 -2.98
CA LEU A 585 12.29 -1.05 -3.18
C LEU A 585 13.16 0.10 -3.70
N ASP A 586 14.21 0.45 -2.97
CA ASP A 586 15.22 1.40 -3.40
C ASP A 586 16.53 0.64 -3.63
N LEU A 587 16.92 0.51 -4.89
CA LEU A 587 18.13 -0.21 -5.30
C LEU A 587 19.27 0.73 -5.68
N THR A 588 19.18 2.03 -5.39
CA THR A 588 20.15 3.03 -5.85
C THR A 588 21.58 2.70 -5.41
N LEU A 589 21.76 2.15 -4.20
CA LEU A 589 23.08 1.73 -3.66
C LEU A 589 23.63 0.44 -4.31
N TYR A 590 22.78 -0.30 -5.02
CA TYR A 590 23.09 -1.59 -5.63
C TYR A 590 22.99 -1.55 -7.16
N THR A 591 23.12 -0.35 -7.75
CA THR A 591 23.16 -0.17 -9.20
C THR A 591 24.21 -1.10 -9.82
N GLU A 592 23.92 -1.63 -11.01
CA GLU A 592 24.71 -2.63 -11.75
C GLU A 592 24.75 -4.04 -11.15
N PHE A 593 24.33 -4.22 -9.89
CA PHE A 593 24.22 -5.52 -9.22
C PHE A 593 22.76 -6.00 -9.09
N ALA A 594 21.87 -5.15 -8.57
CA ALA A 594 20.48 -5.51 -8.30
C ALA A 594 19.51 -4.77 -9.23
N TYR A 595 18.62 -5.53 -9.87
CA TYR A 595 17.68 -5.02 -10.87
C TYR A 595 16.23 -5.31 -10.46
N ASP A 596 15.38 -4.28 -10.43
CA ASP A 596 13.96 -4.44 -10.10
C ASP A 596 13.14 -4.84 -11.35
N PHE A 597 12.76 -6.11 -11.40
CA PHE A 597 11.86 -6.68 -12.42
C PHE A 597 10.45 -6.95 -11.88
N SER A 598 10.05 -6.36 -10.75
CA SER A 598 8.73 -6.58 -10.14
C SER A 598 7.55 -6.16 -11.00
N ASN A 599 7.76 -5.25 -11.96
CA ASN A 599 6.73 -4.82 -12.92
C ASN A 599 6.80 -5.55 -14.27
N HIS A 600 7.80 -6.41 -14.47
CA HIS A 600 7.93 -7.22 -15.68
C HIS A 600 6.66 -8.05 -15.94
N GLU A 601 6.23 -8.21 -17.18
CA GLU A 601 4.89 -8.77 -17.43
C GLU A 601 4.86 -10.29 -17.34
N ASP A 602 5.86 -10.96 -17.91
CA ASP A 602 5.87 -12.40 -18.12
C ASP A 602 7.09 -13.04 -17.46
N ILE A 603 6.87 -13.80 -16.40
CA ILE A 603 7.95 -14.36 -15.60
C ILE A 603 8.77 -15.42 -16.36
N ARG A 604 8.23 -15.98 -17.45
CA ARG A 604 8.90 -17.04 -18.22
C ARG A 604 10.22 -16.58 -18.83
N GLU A 605 10.28 -15.32 -19.26
CA GLU A 605 11.52 -14.72 -19.78
C GLU A 605 12.56 -14.58 -18.66
N LEU A 606 12.13 -14.28 -17.42
CA LEU A 606 13.00 -14.23 -16.26
C LEU A 606 13.53 -15.62 -15.87
N TYR A 607 12.73 -16.68 -16.05
CA TYR A 607 13.21 -18.05 -15.84
C TYR A 607 14.32 -18.41 -16.83
N LEU A 608 14.16 -18.06 -18.12
CA LEU A 608 15.15 -18.38 -19.15
C LEU A 608 16.50 -17.70 -18.93
N ILE A 609 16.49 -16.43 -18.52
CA ILE A 609 17.75 -15.69 -18.28
C ILE A 609 18.42 -16.04 -16.95
N ALA A 610 17.68 -16.60 -15.99
CA ALA A 610 18.20 -16.93 -14.67
C ALA A 610 19.01 -18.22 -14.69
N ASP A 611 20.20 -18.17 -14.10
CA ASP A 611 21.07 -19.31 -13.87
C ASP A 611 20.71 -20.00 -12.53
N LEU A 612 20.21 -19.22 -11.56
CA LEU A 612 19.81 -19.67 -10.23
C LEU A 612 18.49 -19.01 -9.83
N LEU A 613 17.56 -19.78 -9.26
CA LEU A 613 16.36 -19.25 -8.60
C LEU A 613 16.53 -19.28 -7.09
N ILE A 614 16.36 -18.13 -6.45
CA ILE A 614 16.15 -18.01 -5.01
C ILE A 614 14.68 -17.68 -4.76
N THR A 615 14.00 -18.55 -4.03
CA THR A 615 12.57 -18.39 -3.73
C THR A 615 12.27 -18.90 -2.33
N ASP A 616 11.02 -18.80 -1.89
CA ASP A 616 10.50 -19.43 -0.69
C ASP A 616 9.35 -20.37 -1.09
N TYR A 617 8.21 -20.28 -0.41
CA TYR A 617 6.96 -21.00 -0.68
C TYR A 617 6.21 -20.53 -1.94
N SER A 618 6.92 -20.09 -2.99
CA SER A 618 6.30 -19.63 -4.25
C SER A 618 6.07 -20.79 -5.20
N SER A 619 4.93 -20.89 -5.87
CA SER A 619 4.69 -21.96 -6.84
C SER A 619 5.58 -21.86 -8.10
N VAL A 620 6.40 -20.82 -8.23
CA VAL A 620 7.28 -20.60 -9.39
C VAL A 620 8.37 -21.67 -9.52
N PHE A 621 8.80 -22.31 -8.43
CA PHE A 621 9.84 -23.34 -8.51
C PHE A 621 9.36 -24.59 -9.26
N PHE A 622 8.05 -24.89 -9.26
CA PHE A 622 7.51 -26.00 -10.06
C PHE A 622 7.72 -25.78 -11.56
N ASP A 623 7.51 -24.55 -12.04
CA ASP A 623 7.76 -24.22 -13.45
C ASP A 623 9.28 -24.14 -13.73
N TYR A 624 10.04 -23.53 -12.83
CA TYR A 624 11.49 -23.35 -13.01
C TYR A 624 12.25 -24.68 -13.03
N ALA A 625 11.78 -25.69 -12.30
CA ALA A 625 12.36 -27.03 -12.30
C ALA A 625 12.41 -27.68 -13.71
N ILE A 626 11.57 -27.23 -14.66
CA ILE A 626 11.61 -27.68 -16.06
C ILE A 626 12.98 -27.42 -16.68
N LEU A 627 13.65 -26.32 -16.31
CA LEU A 627 14.96 -25.93 -16.82
C LEU A 627 16.11 -26.77 -16.23
N LYS A 628 15.84 -27.55 -15.18
CA LYS A 628 16.84 -28.37 -14.47
C LYS A 628 18.04 -27.54 -13.98
N ARG A 629 17.76 -26.33 -13.50
CA ARG A 629 18.74 -25.37 -12.97
C ARG A 629 18.70 -25.30 -11.44
N PRO A 630 19.78 -24.86 -10.79
CA PRO A 630 19.84 -24.69 -9.34
C PRO A 630 18.71 -23.84 -8.76
N MET A 631 18.24 -24.24 -7.58
CA MET A 631 17.25 -23.54 -6.78
C MET A 631 17.70 -23.51 -5.32
N ILE A 632 17.53 -22.37 -4.64
CA ILE A 632 17.75 -22.23 -3.19
C ILE A 632 16.45 -21.70 -2.56
N PHE A 633 16.04 -22.32 -1.45
CA PHE A 633 14.82 -21.96 -0.73
C PHE A 633 15.15 -21.12 0.50
N PHE A 634 14.96 -19.80 0.42
CA PHE A 634 15.17 -18.87 1.52
C PHE A 634 13.93 -18.79 2.43
N VAL A 635 13.93 -19.62 3.46
CA VAL A 635 12.80 -19.97 4.31
C VAL A 635 12.98 -19.46 5.74
N TYR A 636 13.37 -18.19 5.86
CA TYR A 636 13.66 -17.49 7.13
C TYR A 636 12.48 -17.46 8.13
N ASP A 637 11.26 -17.81 7.70
CA ASP A 637 10.02 -17.79 8.47
C ASP A 637 9.18 -19.06 8.32
N ILE A 638 9.81 -20.23 8.11
CA ILE A 638 9.10 -21.48 7.76
C ILE A 638 8.15 -21.98 8.83
N GLU A 639 8.55 -21.87 10.10
CA GLU A 639 7.73 -22.29 11.24
C GLU A 639 6.45 -21.45 11.29
N GLU A 640 6.56 -20.12 11.23
CA GLU A 640 5.40 -19.22 11.20
C GLU A 640 4.55 -19.44 9.94
N TYR A 641 5.17 -19.69 8.79
CA TYR A 641 4.46 -19.81 7.53
C TYR A 641 3.62 -21.08 7.42
N ARG A 642 4.20 -22.22 7.80
CA ARG A 642 3.56 -23.54 7.75
C ARG A 642 2.41 -23.63 8.75
N ASP A 643 2.66 -23.20 9.99
CA ASP A 643 1.78 -23.48 11.12
C ASP A 643 0.68 -22.42 11.27
N ASN A 644 0.96 -21.16 10.94
CA ASN A 644 0.04 -20.04 11.24
C ASN A 644 -0.51 -19.30 10.00
N LEU A 645 0.14 -19.38 8.84
CA LEU A 645 -0.27 -18.60 7.66
C LEU A 645 -1.02 -19.43 6.63
N ARG A 646 -0.39 -20.48 6.09
CA ARG A 646 -0.96 -21.33 5.01
C ARG A 646 -0.33 -22.72 5.04
N GLY A 647 -1.05 -23.71 5.56
CA GLY A 647 -0.60 -25.11 5.52
C GLY A 647 -0.26 -25.60 4.10
N PHE A 648 0.69 -26.52 4.00
CA PHE A 648 1.15 -27.10 2.73
C PHE A 648 0.41 -28.39 2.37
N TYR A 649 0.37 -28.70 1.09
CA TYR A 649 -0.20 -29.94 0.56
C TYR A 649 0.82 -31.07 0.43
N PHE A 650 2.12 -30.75 0.35
CA PHE A 650 3.19 -31.74 0.33
C PHE A 650 4.24 -31.39 1.38
N ASP A 651 5.01 -32.39 1.79
CA ASP A 651 6.11 -32.25 2.74
C ASP A 651 7.27 -31.49 2.08
N PHE A 652 7.18 -30.17 2.15
CA PHE A 652 8.11 -29.25 1.52
C PHE A 652 9.51 -29.35 2.10
N GLU A 653 9.64 -29.60 3.40
CA GLU A 653 10.93 -29.65 4.09
C GLU A 653 11.77 -30.84 3.62
N ASN A 654 11.14 -31.99 3.40
CA ASN A 654 11.84 -33.20 2.96
C ASN A 654 11.89 -33.37 1.43
N SER A 655 11.00 -32.71 0.67
CA SER A 655 10.84 -32.97 -0.77
C SER A 655 11.27 -31.80 -1.67
N ALA A 656 11.78 -30.70 -1.11
CA ALA A 656 12.20 -29.57 -1.93
C ALA A 656 13.34 -29.94 -2.90
N PRO A 657 13.32 -29.43 -4.15
CA PRO A 657 14.34 -29.72 -5.16
C PRO A 657 15.63 -28.87 -5.00
N GLY A 658 15.96 -28.47 -3.77
CA GLY A 658 17.08 -27.58 -3.45
C GLY A 658 17.21 -27.34 -1.93
N PRO A 659 18.34 -26.78 -1.47
CA PRO A 659 18.57 -26.56 -0.03
C PRO A 659 17.60 -25.53 0.56
N LEU A 660 17.21 -25.78 1.79
CA LEU A 660 16.45 -24.85 2.63
C LEU A 660 17.43 -24.09 3.52
N VAL A 661 17.41 -22.76 3.40
CA VAL A 661 18.31 -21.86 4.13
C VAL A 661 17.53 -20.76 4.82
N LYS A 662 18.01 -20.30 5.96
CA LYS A 662 17.33 -19.31 6.81
C LYS A 662 18.06 -17.97 6.86
N THR A 663 19.30 -17.90 6.38
CA THR A 663 20.12 -16.68 6.42
C THR A 663 20.77 -16.34 5.06
N THR A 664 21.15 -15.08 4.87
CA THR A 664 21.89 -14.66 3.67
C THR A 664 23.27 -15.33 3.57
N ASP A 665 23.91 -15.62 4.70
CA ASP A 665 25.20 -16.32 4.75
C ASP A 665 25.12 -17.73 4.20
N GLU A 666 24.07 -18.46 4.57
CA GLU A 666 23.82 -19.79 4.03
C GLU A 666 23.54 -19.74 2.53
N ILE A 667 22.83 -18.73 2.03
CA ILE A 667 22.65 -18.51 0.58
C ILE A 667 24.00 -18.37 -0.12
N ILE A 668 24.87 -17.49 0.39
CA ILE A 668 26.20 -17.24 -0.19
C ILE A 668 27.03 -18.54 -0.19
N ASN A 669 27.01 -19.28 0.92
CA ASN A 669 27.72 -20.55 1.04
C ASN A 669 27.22 -21.59 0.03
N GLU A 670 25.89 -21.71 -0.14
CA GLU A 670 25.33 -22.61 -1.15
C GLU A 670 25.74 -22.18 -2.56
N ILE A 671 25.71 -20.89 -2.88
CA ILE A 671 26.17 -20.39 -4.20
C ILE A 671 27.64 -20.72 -4.43
N LYS A 672 28.52 -20.49 -3.45
CA LYS A 672 29.94 -20.83 -3.55
C LYS A 672 30.16 -22.35 -3.74
N LYS A 673 29.35 -23.20 -3.10
CA LYS A 673 29.38 -24.67 -3.34
C LYS A 673 28.95 -25.04 -4.76
N LEU A 674 27.95 -24.34 -5.32
CA LEU A 674 27.50 -24.56 -6.70
C LEU A 674 28.63 -24.27 -7.70
N ASP A 675 29.42 -23.22 -7.46
CA ASP A 675 30.54 -22.83 -8.31
C ASP A 675 31.78 -23.72 -8.17
N ALA A 676 32.02 -24.30 -6.98
CA ALA A 676 33.23 -25.07 -6.71
C ALA A 676 33.21 -26.53 -7.25
N ASN A 677 32.04 -27.15 -7.43
CA ASN A 677 31.93 -28.62 -7.54
C ASN A 677 31.30 -29.15 -8.84
N ASP A 678 31.25 -28.37 -9.93
CA ASP A 678 30.46 -28.71 -11.14
C ASP A 678 29.04 -29.16 -10.78
N TYR A 679 28.14 -28.19 -10.61
CA TYR A 679 26.78 -28.38 -10.12
C TYR A 679 26.12 -29.71 -10.52
N LYS A 680 25.68 -30.47 -9.52
CA LYS A 680 24.78 -31.61 -9.67
C LYS A 680 23.46 -31.29 -9.01
N LEU A 681 22.37 -31.68 -9.68
CA LEU A 681 21.03 -31.61 -9.11
C LEU A 681 20.99 -32.43 -7.81
N PRO A 682 20.31 -31.94 -6.75
CA PRO A 682 20.20 -32.69 -5.50
C PRO A 682 19.45 -34.00 -5.73
N GLU A 683 19.69 -35.00 -4.87
CA GLU A 683 19.06 -36.33 -5.00
C GLU A 683 17.52 -36.26 -5.03
N THR A 684 16.94 -35.33 -4.28
CA THR A 684 15.49 -35.06 -4.23
C THR A 684 14.92 -34.54 -5.56
N PHE A 685 15.74 -33.94 -6.43
CA PHE A 685 15.28 -33.33 -7.67
C PHE A 685 14.68 -34.37 -8.63
N GLY A 686 15.26 -35.57 -8.72
CA GLY A 686 14.77 -36.61 -9.62
C GLY A 686 13.33 -37.05 -9.31
N ALA A 687 13.04 -37.25 -8.01
CA ALA A 687 11.69 -37.58 -7.54
C ALA A 687 10.73 -36.41 -7.77
N PHE A 688 11.15 -35.19 -7.42
CA PHE A 688 10.38 -33.97 -7.65
C PHE A 688 10.00 -33.79 -9.12
N TYR A 689 10.98 -33.90 -10.03
CA TYR A 689 10.75 -33.72 -11.47
C TYR A 689 9.78 -34.77 -12.03
N LYS A 690 9.91 -36.04 -11.63
CA LYS A 690 8.99 -37.11 -12.04
C LYS A 690 7.57 -36.89 -11.51
N GLN A 691 7.44 -36.33 -10.31
CA GLN A 691 6.13 -36.08 -9.71
C GLN A 691 5.42 -34.87 -10.33
N PHE A 692 6.14 -33.78 -10.59
CA PHE A 692 5.52 -32.49 -10.93
C PHE A 692 5.69 -32.04 -12.38
N CYS A 693 6.74 -32.48 -13.07
CA CYS A 693 7.11 -31.95 -14.40
C CYS A 693 6.91 -32.97 -15.54
N TYR A 694 6.44 -34.19 -15.27
CA TYR A 694 6.41 -35.28 -16.26
C TYR A 694 5.49 -35.04 -17.47
N LEU A 695 4.48 -34.17 -17.34
CA LEU A 695 3.59 -33.78 -18.45
C LEU A 695 4.07 -32.55 -19.22
N GLU A 696 5.02 -31.80 -18.66
CA GLU A 696 5.51 -30.57 -19.26
C GLU A 696 6.29 -30.89 -20.54
N SER A 697 5.93 -30.22 -21.63
CA SER A 697 6.46 -30.47 -22.97
C SER A 697 6.36 -29.19 -23.80
N GLU A 698 6.66 -29.26 -25.09
CA GLU A 698 6.45 -28.16 -26.04
C GLU A 698 5.05 -28.14 -26.68
N ARG A 699 4.16 -29.06 -26.26
CA ARG A 699 2.87 -29.36 -26.90
C ARG A 699 1.65 -29.14 -25.98
N SER A 700 1.81 -28.58 -24.77
CA SER A 700 0.69 -28.39 -23.85
C SER A 700 -0.37 -27.43 -24.44
N SER A 701 0.05 -26.37 -25.15
CA SER A 701 -0.88 -25.49 -25.88
C SER A 701 -1.67 -26.23 -26.95
N GLU A 702 -1.02 -27.12 -27.70
CA GLU A 702 -1.65 -27.92 -28.75
C GLU A 702 -2.72 -28.85 -28.17
N LYS A 703 -2.38 -29.60 -27.12
CA LYS A 703 -3.29 -30.57 -26.47
C LYS A 703 -4.57 -29.88 -25.99
N VAL A 704 -4.40 -28.74 -25.30
CA VAL A 704 -5.53 -27.93 -24.82
C VAL A 704 -6.38 -27.42 -25.98
N VAL A 705 -5.75 -26.94 -27.06
CA VAL A 705 -6.49 -26.40 -28.22
C VAL A 705 -7.27 -27.50 -28.94
N ASN A 706 -6.64 -28.64 -29.20
CA ASN A 706 -7.25 -29.81 -29.84
C ASN A 706 -8.47 -30.30 -29.06
N ARG A 707 -8.38 -30.33 -27.72
CA ARG A 707 -9.49 -30.79 -26.89
C ARG A 707 -10.62 -29.78 -26.77
N VAL A 708 -10.32 -28.54 -26.43
CA VAL A 708 -11.34 -27.53 -26.06
C VAL A 708 -12.00 -26.89 -27.28
N PHE A 709 -11.23 -26.62 -28.33
CA PHE A 709 -11.70 -25.83 -29.48
C PHE A 709 -12.06 -26.70 -30.69
N LEU A 710 -11.38 -27.84 -30.86
CA LEU A 710 -11.62 -28.77 -31.97
C LEU A 710 -12.41 -30.02 -31.56
N GLY A 711 -12.58 -30.28 -30.26
CA GLY A 711 -13.38 -31.40 -29.76
C GLY A 711 -12.73 -32.78 -29.97
N ARG A 712 -11.42 -32.86 -30.24
CA ARG A 712 -10.70 -34.14 -30.36
C ARG A 712 -10.70 -34.86 -29.01
N LYS A 713 -10.77 -36.19 -29.01
CA LYS A 713 -10.89 -37.00 -27.78
C LYS A 713 -9.56 -37.41 -27.18
N GLU A 714 -8.50 -37.45 -27.99
CA GLU A 714 -7.14 -37.79 -27.54
C GLU A 714 -6.40 -36.52 -27.09
N LEU A 715 -5.72 -36.62 -25.93
CA LEU A 715 -4.93 -35.58 -25.28
C LEU A 715 -3.44 -35.92 -25.31
#